data_AF-A0A8S4G318-F1
#
_entry.id   AF-A0A8S4G318-F1
#
_cell.length_a   1.000
_cell.length_b   1.000
_cell.length_c   1.000
_cell.angle_alpha   90.00
_cell.angle_beta   90.00
_cell.angle_gamma   90.00
#
_symmetry.space_group_name_H-M   'P 1'
#
loop_
_entity.id
_entity.type
_entity.pdbx_description
1 polymer ?
#
loop_
_entity_poly.entity_id
_entity_poly.type
_entity_poly.pdbx_seq_one_letter_code
_entity_poly.pdbx_strand_id
1 'polypeptide(L)'
;MLRPCLLAALVLVAWSLPADLPHPSDLALLLGPEEFEDYLDQWLAVEQDRRVANGTVFRDAEVRSGCSLHVNQDFGQPQPVYLRGGRYIAPSGNNGRVRLNSGESVVVACVGSGRTIRHPNLSKTVATATAKCEGGTSISGSGWLSGRGEFGGLTCSGHSFHDALATNDRCYGNNLVIRVGYNVNNKFHPLYYSCFDQARLEVLYVWYEQGPEHAVSQVGVDRPSWMAGSFYPGVDINNYYRQATQKKEIANLIGQDLTNKYITNVHFLNRGHLTAKTDFTLATGQRTTFYFINAAPQWQAFNSGNWNTLEQELRFRIGAAGYNTMVYTGTYGISYLRDKNNRPVDLYLYRDKNNNYKLPVPLYFYKVVVDEKRQIGTAFVGINNPYITDSEARSLTFCKDRCRNNSAFNWLKWRPDRVDLGYSFCCTLADFRKVVKHLPSFKVNGLLILRCHGSFVEGRRREFPQDFIFGAATSAYQTEGAWDVDGKTASLWDYHTHTYPDSISDQSNGDIAADSYHHYLRDVEMLRELGVQSYRLSISWTRLLPTGFANKVNPAGVEYYSKFIDELLKYNITPLVTIFHWDVPQNLQQLGGLTNPLFVDWFEDYARVVFELFGDRVKFWITINEPKQICLFGYGSTRLAPQLNAGGVADYICAKTILLANARAYHLYNEEFRSKQGGQVGLAVDVPWYSPHTDTKEDEFATELQRQFDWALYTDPIFSDSRGWPAEFSERVLNKSLSQGFPRSRLPPLSREEAEFIHGTGDFLGVNHYVSNRVSATKFLKEHAVPSTYDDANVGTTVPDDEEGWTVSEFGIMPQGPNNLYHVLSQLSCRYTTRYYITESGVPTGPGLNDTYRVTAYRNNLESVLNAIDEGIPIKGFYAWSLMDNFEWLSGYTRRFGLYDVDFTDPARPRTAKHSAFVYKHIVTHRHIDHEYDPAGRTMSID
;
A
#
# COMPACT_ATOMS: atom_id res chain seq x y z
N MET A 1 17.39 -14.22 -44.99
CA MET A 1 18.71 -13.67 -44.59
C MET A 1 18.63 -12.35 -43.82
N LEU A 2 17.53 -11.57 -43.88
CA LEU A 2 17.37 -10.31 -43.10
C LEU A 2 16.96 -10.49 -41.62
N ARG A 3 16.42 -11.66 -41.21
CA ARG A 3 15.89 -11.90 -39.84
C ARG A 3 16.96 -12.09 -38.75
N PRO A 4 18.05 -12.86 -38.96
CA PRO A 4 19.13 -12.95 -37.96
C PRO A 4 19.81 -11.61 -37.73
N CYS A 5 19.87 -10.76 -38.77
CA CYS A 5 20.46 -9.42 -38.67
C CYS A 5 19.60 -8.43 -37.87
N LEU A 6 18.27 -8.57 -37.85
CA LEU A 6 17.40 -7.72 -37.02
C LEU A 6 17.50 -8.09 -35.54
N LEU A 7 17.57 -9.39 -35.24
CA LEU A 7 17.79 -9.88 -33.87
C LEU A 7 19.20 -9.50 -33.40
N ALA A 8 20.22 -9.68 -34.25
CA ALA A 8 21.58 -9.24 -33.96
C ALA A 8 21.66 -7.71 -33.81
N ALA A 9 20.91 -6.91 -34.58
CA ALA A 9 20.88 -5.46 -34.44
C ALA A 9 20.17 -5.01 -33.16
N LEU A 10 19.03 -5.61 -32.79
CA LEU A 10 18.36 -5.33 -31.51
C LEU A 10 19.21 -5.77 -30.31
N VAL A 11 19.90 -6.90 -30.41
CA VAL A 11 20.81 -7.42 -29.38
C VAL A 11 22.12 -6.63 -29.31
N LEU A 12 22.70 -6.20 -30.43
CA LEU A 12 23.93 -5.37 -30.46
C LEU A 12 23.66 -3.93 -30.00
N VAL A 13 22.48 -3.38 -30.27
CA VAL A 13 22.07 -2.07 -29.75
C VAL A 13 21.78 -2.16 -28.24
N ALA A 14 21.25 -3.28 -27.74
CA ALA A 14 21.01 -3.50 -26.31
C ALA A 14 22.27 -3.59 -25.44
N TRP A 15 23.43 -3.95 -26.02
CA TRP A 15 24.71 -3.96 -25.29
C TRP A 15 25.38 -2.57 -25.21
N SER A 16 24.86 -1.56 -25.90
CA SER A 16 25.52 -0.24 -26.02
C SER A 16 24.73 0.96 -25.46
N LEU A 17 23.53 0.76 -24.89
CA LEU A 17 22.75 1.82 -24.22
C LEU A 17 21.97 1.27 -23.01
N PRO A 18 22.04 1.90 -21.82
CA PRO A 18 21.14 1.58 -20.73
C PRO A 18 19.90 2.45 -20.85
N ALA A 19 18.82 1.99 -21.49
CA ALA A 19 17.53 2.69 -21.32
C ALA A 19 16.27 1.83 -21.42
N ASP A 20 15.86 1.19 -22.53
CA ASP A 20 14.55 0.51 -22.53
C ASP A 20 14.40 -0.61 -23.57
N LEU A 21 14.22 -1.85 -23.09
CA LEU A 21 13.75 -2.96 -23.92
C LEU A 21 12.22 -2.83 -24.12
N PRO A 22 11.68 -2.99 -25.35
CA PRO A 22 10.24 -2.99 -25.60
C PRO A 22 9.47 -3.96 -24.66
N HIS A 23 8.25 -3.59 -24.27
CA HIS A 23 7.43 -4.51 -23.47
C HIS A 23 7.13 -5.78 -24.28
N PRO A 24 7.23 -7.00 -23.71
CA PRO A 24 7.04 -8.25 -24.46
C PRO A 24 5.76 -8.30 -25.30
N SER A 25 4.66 -7.74 -24.79
CA SER A 25 3.38 -7.70 -25.50
C SER A 25 3.41 -6.96 -26.84
N ASP A 26 4.37 -6.05 -27.06
CA ASP A 26 4.53 -5.33 -28.33
C ASP A 26 5.18 -6.20 -29.41
N LEU A 27 5.84 -7.28 -29.00
CA LEU A 27 6.48 -8.25 -29.88
C LEU A 27 5.64 -9.52 -30.05
N ALA A 28 4.48 -9.62 -29.39
CA ALA A 28 3.60 -10.79 -29.36
C ALA A 28 3.14 -11.28 -30.74
N LEU A 29 3.00 -10.36 -31.71
CA LEU A 29 2.60 -10.68 -33.08
C LEU A 29 3.80 -10.83 -34.05
N LEU A 30 5.01 -10.54 -33.59
CA LEU A 30 6.22 -10.47 -34.41
C LEU A 30 7.12 -11.69 -34.20
N LEU A 31 7.18 -12.21 -32.98
CA LEU A 31 8.08 -13.30 -32.58
C LEU A 31 7.36 -14.65 -32.57
N GLY A 32 8.09 -15.70 -33.00
CA GLY A 32 7.68 -17.08 -32.72
C GLY A 32 7.78 -17.41 -31.23
N PRO A 33 7.23 -18.54 -30.74
CA PRO A 33 7.23 -18.86 -29.32
C PRO A 33 8.63 -18.98 -28.71
N GLU A 34 9.57 -19.62 -29.40
CA GLU A 34 10.94 -19.76 -28.91
C GLU A 34 11.65 -18.39 -28.84
N GLU A 35 11.52 -17.58 -29.89
CA GLU A 35 12.08 -16.22 -29.95
C GLU A 35 11.47 -15.31 -28.88
N PHE A 36 10.15 -15.42 -28.64
CA PHE A 36 9.45 -14.63 -27.63
C PHE A 36 9.90 -14.99 -26.22
N GLU A 37 10.04 -16.28 -25.92
CA GLU A 37 10.47 -16.73 -24.60
C GLU A 37 11.93 -16.37 -24.32
N ASP A 38 12.81 -16.44 -25.32
CA ASP A 38 14.21 -16.02 -25.18
C ASP A 38 14.30 -14.50 -24.95
N TYR A 39 13.46 -13.73 -25.63
CA TYR A 39 13.32 -12.30 -25.37
C TYR A 39 12.76 -12.00 -23.98
N LEU A 40 11.74 -12.75 -23.53
CA LEU A 40 11.13 -12.59 -22.22
C LEU A 40 12.13 -12.88 -21.10
N ASP A 41 12.96 -13.94 -21.22
CA ASP A 41 14.02 -14.25 -20.25
C ASP A 41 15.04 -13.08 -20.14
N GLN A 42 15.40 -12.43 -21.25
CA GLN A 42 16.29 -11.25 -21.26
C GLN A 42 15.63 -10.01 -20.66
N TRP A 43 14.38 -9.74 -21.05
CA TRP A 43 13.60 -8.62 -20.53
C TRP A 43 13.41 -8.73 -19.02
N LEU A 44 13.08 -9.93 -18.51
CA LEU A 44 12.93 -10.20 -17.08
C LEU A 44 14.22 -10.00 -16.30
N ALA A 45 15.38 -10.38 -16.87
CA ALA A 45 16.66 -10.16 -16.21
C ALA A 45 16.90 -8.66 -15.93
N VAL A 46 16.63 -7.80 -16.91
CA VAL A 46 16.74 -6.34 -16.78
C VAL A 46 15.68 -5.78 -15.83
N GLU A 47 14.44 -6.21 -15.99
CA GLU A 47 13.29 -5.65 -15.25
C GLU A 47 13.32 -6.04 -13.77
N GLN A 48 13.70 -7.27 -13.43
CA GLN A 48 13.84 -7.71 -12.04
C GLN A 48 14.95 -6.91 -11.32
N ASP A 49 16.07 -6.64 -11.98
CA ASP A 49 17.16 -5.82 -11.43
C ASP A 49 16.72 -4.36 -11.22
N ARG A 50 15.98 -3.78 -12.18
CA ARG A 50 15.40 -2.42 -12.04
C ARG A 50 14.45 -2.31 -10.85
N ARG A 51 13.55 -3.29 -10.70
CA ARG A 51 12.55 -3.30 -9.61
C ARG A 51 13.22 -3.43 -8.24
N VAL A 52 14.29 -4.22 -8.14
CA VAL A 52 15.12 -4.31 -6.93
C VAL A 52 15.86 -2.98 -6.66
N ALA A 53 16.45 -2.36 -7.67
CA ALA A 53 17.18 -1.09 -7.54
C ALA A 53 16.29 0.10 -7.14
N ASN A 54 15.06 0.16 -7.66
CA ASN A 54 14.08 1.22 -7.36
C ASN A 54 13.37 1.04 -6.01
N GLY A 55 13.77 0.06 -5.20
CA GLY A 55 13.26 -0.08 -3.83
C GLY A 55 11.81 -0.57 -3.71
N THR A 56 11.22 -1.15 -4.76
CA THR A 56 9.86 -1.70 -4.72
C THR A 56 9.76 -3.09 -4.06
N VAL A 57 10.86 -3.56 -3.45
CA VAL A 57 11.10 -4.96 -3.07
C VAL A 57 11.85 -5.04 -1.72
N PHE A 58 11.17 -4.77 -0.60
CA PHE A 58 11.78 -4.75 0.75
C PHE A 58 10.99 -5.49 1.83
N ARG A 59 10.78 -6.80 1.67
CA ARG A 59 10.62 -7.62 2.89
C ARG A 59 11.90 -8.40 3.12
N ASP A 60 12.69 -7.95 4.07
CA ASP A 60 13.77 -8.78 4.59
C ASP A 60 13.75 -8.74 6.13
N ALA A 61 13.94 -9.91 6.72
CA ALA A 61 14.39 -10.01 8.09
C ALA A 61 15.92 -9.90 8.06
N GLU A 62 16.49 -8.96 8.82
CA GLU A 62 17.93 -8.92 9.05
C GLU A 62 18.39 -10.28 9.59
N VAL A 63 19.24 -10.98 8.84
CA VAL A 63 20.02 -12.08 9.41
C VAL A 63 21.41 -11.53 9.70
N ARG A 64 21.69 -11.31 10.99
CA ARG A 64 22.96 -10.78 11.51
C ARG A 64 24.18 -11.69 11.25
N SER A 65 23.97 -12.96 10.85
CA SER A 65 25.03 -13.93 10.49
C SER A 65 24.47 -15.18 9.78
N GLY A 66 24.99 -15.57 8.61
CA GLY A 66 24.51 -16.75 7.87
C GLY A 66 24.82 -16.72 6.36
N CYS A 67 24.16 -17.56 5.57
CA CYS A 67 24.30 -17.61 4.12
C CYS A 67 23.24 -16.75 3.44
N SER A 68 23.63 -16.06 2.38
CA SER A 68 22.77 -15.21 1.56
C SER A 68 23.01 -15.56 0.10
N LEU A 69 22.08 -16.31 -0.49
CA LEU A 69 22.21 -16.87 -1.83
C LEU A 69 21.24 -16.16 -2.78
N HIS A 70 21.74 -15.50 -3.80
CA HIS A 70 20.94 -14.87 -4.83
C HIS A 70 20.51 -15.88 -5.88
N VAL A 71 19.22 -15.92 -6.21
CA VAL A 71 18.65 -16.93 -7.12
C VAL A 71 19.32 -16.92 -8.50
N ASN A 72 19.70 -15.76 -9.02
CA ASN A 72 20.37 -15.64 -10.33
C ASN A 72 21.90 -15.79 -10.32
N GLN A 73 22.54 -16.03 -9.15
CA GLN A 73 24.00 -16.08 -9.05
C GLN A 73 24.51 -17.35 -8.35
N ASP A 74 23.86 -17.77 -7.26
CA ASP A 74 24.44 -18.73 -6.31
C ASP A 74 23.87 -20.15 -6.42
N PHE A 75 23.17 -20.46 -7.52
CA PHE A 75 22.53 -21.76 -7.73
C PHE A 75 22.97 -22.38 -9.07
N GLY A 76 23.89 -23.35 -9.01
CA GLY A 76 24.46 -24.00 -10.18
C GLY A 76 23.47 -24.86 -11.00
N GLN A 77 23.83 -25.12 -12.26
CA GLN A 77 23.09 -25.97 -13.21
C GLN A 77 23.97 -27.15 -13.70
N PRO A 78 23.41 -28.37 -13.96
CA PRO A 78 22.04 -28.78 -13.72
C PRO A 78 21.67 -28.77 -12.23
N GLN A 79 20.60 -28.07 -11.88
CA GLN A 79 20.29 -27.75 -10.49
C GLN A 79 19.80 -28.98 -9.67
N PRO A 80 20.36 -29.22 -8.47
CA PRO A 80 19.81 -30.13 -7.46
C PRO A 80 18.46 -29.67 -6.89
N VAL A 81 17.68 -30.60 -6.34
CA VAL A 81 16.52 -30.28 -5.51
C VAL A 81 17.00 -29.90 -4.12
N TYR A 82 16.62 -28.71 -3.66
CA TYR A 82 16.99 -28.18 -2.35
C TYR A 82 15.78 -28.15 -1.42
N LEU A 83 15.89 -28.84 -0.27
CA LEU A 83 14.82 -28.85 0.74
C LEU A 83 15.30 -28.30 2.09
N ARG A 84 14.59 -27.30 2.62
CA ARG A 84 14.71 -26.74 3.97
C ARG A 84 13.52 -27.21 4.81
N GLY A 85 13.77 -27.97 5.87
CA GLY A 85 12.68 -28.52 6.72
C GLY A 85 11.66 -29.36 5.94
N GLY A 86 12.06 -29.98 4.83
CA GLY A 86 11.18 -30.77 3.96
C GLY A 86 10.31 -29.96 2.97
N ARG A 87 10.49 -28.64 2.90
CA ARG A 87 9.91 -27.76 1.87
C ARG A 87 10.98 -27.30 0.90
N TYR A 88 10.61 -26.97 -0.33
CA TYR A 88 11.53 -26.36 -1.28
C TYR A 88 12.14 -25.09 -0.69
N ILE A 89 13.43 -24.90 -0.90
CA ILE A 89 14.08 -23.65 -0.51
C ILE A 89 13.50 -22.50 -1.36
N ALA A 90 13.25 -21.36 -0.73
CA ALA A 90 12.70 -20.19 -1.37
C ALA A 90 13.26 -18.92 -0.71
N PRO A 91 13.26 -17.78 -1.42
CA PRO A 91 13.67 -16.50 -0.86
C PRO A 91 12.96 -16.15 0.47
N SER A 92 13.62 -15.37 1.33
CA SER A 92 13.03 -14.89 2.61
C SER A 92 12.06 -13.72 2.46
N GLY A 93 11.88 -13.23 1.22
CA GLY A 93 10.99 -12.14 0.85
C GLY A 93 10.98 -11.98 -0.66
N ASN A 94 10.80 -10.76 -1.16
CA ASN A 94 10.59 -10.52 -2.59
C ASN A 94 11.86 -10.17 -3.39
N ASN A 95 13.04 -10.11 -2.77
CA ASN A 95 14.30 -9.65 -3.38
C ASN A 95 15.15 -10.75 -4.06
N GLY A 96 14.62 -11.96 -4.20
CA GLY A 96 15.36 -13.08 -4.80
C GLY A 96 16.55 -13.59 -3.97
N ARG A 97 16.65 -13.24 -2.67
CA ARG A 97 17.67 -13.78 -1.78
C ARG A 97 17.13 -14.86 -0.87
N VAL A 98 17.77 -16.01 -0.92
CA VAL A 98 17.57 -17.12 0.01
C VAL A 98 18.52 -16.93 1.19
N ARG A 99 17.96 -16.74 2.38
CA ARG A 99 18.71 -16.61 3.63
C ARG A 99 18.67 -17.91 4.43
N LEU A 100 19.83 -18.34 4.90
CA LEU A 100 20.01 -19.48 5.80
C LEU A 100 20.81 -19.03 7.02
N ASN A 101 20.41 -19.44 8.21
CA ASN A 101 21.17 -19.18 9.43
C ASN A 101 22.48 -19.97 9.41
N SER A 102 23.51 -19.47 10.09
CA SER A 102 24.75 -20.24 10.29
C SER A 102 24.43 -21.58 10.98
N GLY A 103 25.00 -22.68 10.46
CA GLY A 103 24.74 -24.05 10.89
C GLY A 103 23.44 -24.66 10.35
N GLU A 104 22.58 -23.89 9.68
CA GLU A 104 21.31 -24.39 9.13
C GLU A 104 21.56 -25.42 8.02
N SER A 105 20.75 -26.49 8.03
CA SER A 105 20.91 -27.63 7.14
C SER A 105 19.91 -27.61 5.98
N VAL A 106 20.41 -27.87 4.76
CA VAL A 106 19.63 -28.01 3.52
C VAL A 106 19.90 -29.39 2.92
N VAL A 107 18.84 -30.11 2.59
CA VAL A 107 18.95 -31.36 1.82
C VAL A 107 19.20 -31.01 0.36
N VAL A 108 20.24 -31.59 -0.21
CA VAL A 108 20.63 -31.47 -1.63
C VAL A 108 20.39 -32.83 -2.28
N ALA A 109 19.54 -32.91 -3.30
CA ALA A 109 19.18 -34.17 -3.94
C ALA A 109 19.24 -34.10 -5.47
N CYS A 110 19.99 -35.02 -6.07
CA CYS A 110 20.00 -35.26 -7.51
C CYS A 110 19.09 -36.45 -7.81
N VAL A 111 17.82 -36.17 -8.07
CA VAL A 111 16.77 -37.20 -8.19
C VAL A 111 16.80 -37.85 -9.56
N GLY A 112 16.63 -39.17 -9.64
CA GLY A 112 16.56 -39.95 -10.88
C GLY A 112 17.61 -41.06 -10.95
N SER A 113 17.38 -42.04 -11.82
CA SER A 113 18.27 -43.21 -11.94
C SER A 113 19.70 -42.78 -12.27
N GLY A 114 20.66 -43.22 -11.45
CA GLY A 114 22.10 -42.96 -11.62
C GLY A 114 22.54 -41.50 -11.41
N ARG A 115 21.66 -40.60 -10.93
CA ARG A 115 22.01 -39.19 -10.73
C ARG A 115 22.75 -38.98 -9.42
N THR A 116 23.81 -38.18 -9.48
CA THR A 116 24.74 -37.94 -8.36
C THR A 116 25.06 -36.46 -8.25
N ILE A 117 25.34 -36.02 -7.03
CA ILE A 117 25.77 -34.66 -6.72
C ILE A 117 27.19 -34.46 -7.25
N ARG A 118 27.43 -33.32 -7.87
CA ARG A 118 28.72 -32.82 -8.34
C ARG A 118 29.08 -31.54 -7.60
N HIS A 119 30.33 -31.45 -7.19
CA HIS A 119 30.92 -30.28 -6.56
C HIS A 119 32.45 -30.38 -6.68
N PRO A 120 33.21 -29.27 -6.84
CA PRO A 120 34.68 -29.32 -6.91
C PRO A 120 35.34 -30.03 -5.71
N ASN A 121 34.77 -29.83 -4.52
CA ASN A 121 35.28 -30.39 -3.25
C ASN A 121 34.57 -31.70 -2.85
N LEU A 122 34.10 -32.51 -3.79
CA LEU A 122 33.39 -33.75 -3.49
C LEU A 122 34.36 -34.83 -2.98
N SER A 123 34.13 -35.37 -1.79
CA SER A 123 34.92 -36.48 -1.22
C SER A 123 34.25 -37.85 -1.37
N LYS A 124 32.94 -37.87 -1.59
CA LYS A 124 32.16 -39.10 -1.81
C LYS A 124 31.03 -38.86 -2.80
N THR A 125 30.90 -39.74 -3.78
CA THR A 125 29.77 -39.71 -4.71
C THR A 125 28.48 -40.15 -4.00
N VAL A 126 27.50 -39.24 -3.96
CA VAL A 126 26.21 -39.45 -3.30
C VAL A 126 25.08 -38.86 -4.16
N ALA A 127 23.90 -39.47 -4.13
CA ALA A 127 22.71 -38.96 -4.85
C ALA A 127 21.92 -37.94 -4.01
N THR A 128 22.01 -38.02 -2.69
CA THR A 128 21.36 -37.12 -1.75
C THR A 128 22.26 -36.92 -0.55
N ALA A 129 22.36 -35.68 -0.08
CA ALA A 129 23.21 -35.31 1.05
C ALA A 129 22.65 -34.09 1.78
N THR A 130 23.25 -33.75 2.92
CA THR A 130 22.91 -32.55 3.69
C THR A 130 24.08 -31.59 3.67
N ALA A 131 23.84 -30.37 3.19
CA ALA A 131 24.75 -29.24 3.27
C ALA A 131 24.39 -28.38 4.48
N LYS A 132 25.39 -27.86 5.20
CA LYS A 132 25.21 -26.89 6.29
C LYS A 132 25.76 -25.53 5.88
N CYS A 133 25.03 -24.47 6.17
CA CYS A 133 25.49 -23.11 5.94
C CYS A 133 26.62 -22.73 6.90
N GLU A 134 27.73 -22.21 6.37
CA GLU A 134 28.85 -21.71 7.17
C GLU A 134 28.90 -20.17 7.22
N GLY A 135 28.40 -19.51 6.18
CA GLY A 135 28.34 -18.04 6.07
C GLY A 135 28.59 -17.54 4.65
N GLY A 136 27.99 -16.42 4.25
CA GLY A 136 28.09 -15.88 2.89
C GLY A 136 27.46 -16.83 1.87
N THR A 137 28.26 -17.42 0.99
CA THR A 137 27.84 -18.48 0.05
C THR A 137 28.43 -19.85 0.42
N SER A 138 29.15 -19.92 1.55
CA SER A 138 29.94 -21.08 1.93
C SER A 138 29.12 -22.14 2.69
N ILE A 139 29.41 -23.40 2.39
CA ILE A 139 28.76 -24.58 2.98
C ILE A 139 29.77 -25.64 3.44
N SER A 140 29.33 -26.50 4.34
CA SER A 140 30.02 -27.75 4.71
C SER A 140 29.12 -28.97 4.51
N GLY A 141 29.72 -30.15 4.33
CA GLY A 141 29.00 -31.38 4.03
C GLY A 141 29.67 -32.60 4.66
N SER A 142 29.31 -32.91 5.90
CA SER A 142 29.94 -34.00 6.66
C SER A 142 29.84 -35.34 5.92
N GLY A 143 30.99 -35.94 5.61
CA GLY A 143 31.09 -37.26 4.98
C GLY A 143 30.89 -37.30 3.46
N TRP A 144 30.75 -36.15 2.79
CA TRP A 144 30.62 -36.09 1.33
C TRP A 144 31.27 -34.87 0.64
N LEU A 145 31.59 -33.80 1.38
CA LEU A 145 32.45 -32.70 0.96
C LEU A 145 33.78 -32.73 1.74
N SER A 146 34.89 -32.43 1.06
CA SER A 146 36.20 -32.18 1.69
C SER A 146 36.32 -30.71 2.06
N GLY A 147 36.18 -30.38 3.34
CA GLY A 147 36.27 -28.99 3.82
C GLY A 147 35.07 -28.12 3.46
N ARG A 148 35.28 -26.80 3.37
CA ARG A 148 34.26 -25.84 2.94
C ARG A 148 34.10 -25.87 1.42
N GLY A 149 32.87 -25.71 0.95
CA GLY A 149 32.51 -25.56 -0.47
C GLY A 149 31.66 -24.32 -0.69
N GLU A 150 31.38 -23.99 -1.95
CA GLU A 150 30.49 -22.89 -2.32
C GLU A 150 29.14 -23.45 -2.75
N PHE A 151 28.05 -22.84 -2.29
CA PHE A 151 26.69 -23.31 -2.60
C PHE A 151 26.45 -23.36 -4.11
N GLY A 152 26.92 -22.35 -4.85
CA GLY A 152 26.83 -22.31 -6.32
C GLY A 152 27.54 -23.45 -7.04
N GLY A 153 28.50 -24.12 -6.39
CA GLY A 153 29.18 -25.30 -6.93
C GLY A 153 28.35 -26.58 -6.89
N LEU A 154 27.22 -26.59 -6.16
CA LEU A 154 26.33 -27.75 -6.07
C LEU A 154 25.54 -27.93 -7.37
N THR A 155 25.88 -28.99 -8.10
CA THR A 155 25.23 -29.36 -9.36
C THR A 155 24.90 -30.86 -9.36
N CYS A 156 24.12 -31.30 -10.34
CA CYS A 156 23.86 -32.72 -10.58
C CYS A 156 24.57 -33.23 -11.83
N SER A 157 24.86 -34.53 -11.88
CA SER A 157 25.37 -35.20 -13.09
C SER A 157 24.45 -35.11 -14.31
N GLY A 158 23.18 -34.76 -14.10
CA GLY A 158 22.19 -34.35 -15.08
C GLY A 158 20.98 -33.73 -14.36
N HIS A 159 20.06 -33.07 -15.09
CA HIS A 159 18.89 -32.44 -14.46
C HIS A 159 18.06 -33.42 -13.65
N SER A 160 17.66 -33.04 -12.42
CA SER A 160 16.82 -33.86 -11.55
C SER A 160 15.49 -34.28 -12.21
N PHE A 161 15.04 -35.52 -11.96
CA PHE A 161 13.83 -36.10 -12.53
C PHE A 161 12.66 -35.65 -11.68
N HIS A 162 11.76 -34.89 -12.29
CA HIS A 162 10.47 -34.54 -11.76
C HIS A 162 9.47 -35.58 -12.29
N ASP A 163 8.44 -35.87 -11.49
CA ASP A 163 7.44 -36.88 -11.78
C ASP A 163 6.03 -36.31 -11.58
N ALA A 164 5.06 -36.90 -12.25
CA ALA A 164 3.65 -36.55 -12.18
C ALA A 164 2.86 -37.79 -11.77
N LEU A 165 2.27 -37.74 -10.58
CA LEU A 165 1.64 -38.89 -9.94
C LEU A 165 0.15 -38.66 -9.75
N ALA A 166 -0.66 -39.61 -10.21
CA ALA A 166 -2.07 -39.69 -9.84
C ALA A 166 -2.21 -39.77 -8.31
N THR A 167 -3.19 -39.04 -7.77
CA THR A 167 -3.59 -39.15 -6.36
C THR A 167 -4.86 -39.97 -6.23
N ASN A 168 -5.24 -40.32 -5.00
CA ASN A 168 -6.55 -40.92 -4.72
C ASN A 168 -7.68 -39.87 -4.69
N ASP A 169 -7.32 -38.58 -4.73
CA ASP A 169 -8.27 -37.49 -4.66
C ASP A 169 -8.96 -37.24 -6.00
N ARG A 170 -10.16 -36.68 -5.92
CA ARG A 170 -11.00 -36.36 -7.07
C ARG A 170 -11.37 -34.89 -7.05
N CYS A 171 -11.33 -34.26 -8.21
CA CYS A 171 -11.78 -32.89 -8.39
C CYS A 171 -13.16 -32.86 -9.07
N TYR A 172 -13.59 -31.68 -9.51
CA TYR A 172 -14.89 -31.47 -10.13
C TYR A 172 -15.19 -32.48 -11.25
N GLY A 173 -16.42 -33.00 -11.28
CA GLY A 173 -16.82 -34.03 -12.24
C GLY A 173 -16.22 -35.41 -11.97
N ASN A 174 -15.74 -35.67 -10.74
CA ASN A 174 -15.04 -36.90 -10.35
C ASN A 174 -13.75 -37.15 -11.17
N ASN A 175 -13.11 -36.07 -11.60
CA ASN A 175 -11.90 -36.10 -12.42
C ASN A 175 -10.65 -36.34 -11.58
N LEU A 176 -9.56 -36.73 -12.25
CA LEU A 176 -8.32 -37.13 -11.60
C LEU A 176 -7.58 -35.92 -11.05
N VAL A 177 -7.15 -35.99 -9.79
CA VAL A 177 -6.16 -35.06 -9.25
C VAL A 177 -4.76 -35.65 -9.42
N ILE A 178 -3.88 -34.91 -10.09
CA ILE A 178 -2.49 -35.27 -10.34
C ILE A 178 -1.61 -34.28 -9.60
N ARG A 179 -0.57 -34.76 -8.92
CA ARG A 179 0.44 -33.91 -8.27
C ARG A 179 1.76 -33.99 -9.01
N VAL A 180 2.45 -32.86 -9.17
CA VAL A 180 3.73 -32.78 -9.90
C VAL A 180 4.81 -32.27 -8.97
N GLY A 181 5.99 -32.88 -9.02
CA GLY A 181 7.11 -32.51 -8.15
C GLY A 181 8.24 -33.52 -8.17
N TYR A 182 8.94 -33.65 -7.05
CA TYR A 182 10.12 -34.51 -6.92
C TYR A 182 9.95 -35.57 -5.84
N ASN A 183 10.46 -36.78 -6.10
CA ASN A 183 10.58 -37.83 -5.09
C ASN A 183 11.99 -37.79 -4.48
N VAL A 184 12.12 -37.31 -3.25
CA VAL A 184 13.38 -37.24 -2.51
C VAL A 184 13.28 -38.17 -1.31
N ASN A 185 14.20 -39.13 -1.20
CA ASN A 185 14.22 -40.12 -0.11
C ASN A 185 12.88 -40.85 0.09
N ASN A 186 12.26 -41.33 -1.00
CA ASN A 186 10.95 -41.99 -1.01
C ASN A 186 9.77 -41.13 -0.51
N LYS A 187 9.95 -39.81 -0.41
CA LYS A 187 8.89 -38.86 -0.11
C LYS A 187 8.65 -37.98 -1.32
N PHE A 188 7.40 -37.90 -1.76
CA PHE A 188 6.99 -37.02 -2.85
C PHE A 188 6.72 -35.60 -2.33
N HIS A 189 7.38 -34.61 -2.94
CA HIS A 189 7.24 -33.20 -2.62
C HIS A 189 6.53 -32.49 -3.78
N PRO A 190 5.23 -32.22 -3.69
CA PRO A 190 4.49 -31.55 -4.77
C PRO A 190 4.86 -30.06 -4.85
N LEU A 191 4.84 -29.51 -6.06
CA LEU A 191 4.94 -28.07 -6.36
C LEU A 191 3.60 -27.49 -6.81
N TYR A 192 2.85 -28.26 -7.58
CA TYR A 192 1.48 -27.91 -8.00
C TYR A 192 0.66 -29.18 -8.23
N TYR A 193 -0.63 -28.96 -8.39
CA TYR A 193 -1.61 -30.00 -8.67
C TYR A 193 -2.42 -29.66 -9.91
N SER A 194 -2.96 -30.68 -10.57
CA SER A 194 -3.78 -30.57 -11.77
C SER A 194 -5.06 -31.37 -11.61
N CYS A 195 -6.18 -30.73 -11.95
CA CYS A 195 -7.48 -31.36 -12.12
C CYS A 195 -7.67 -31.72 -13.61
N PHE A 196 -7.57 -33.01 -13.92
CA PHE A 196 -7.49 -33.50 -15.29
C PHE A 196 -8.69 -34.39 -15.67
N ASP A 197 -9.41 -33.96 -16.71
CA ASP A 197 -10.45 -34.75 -17.36
C ASP A 197 -9.81 -35.65 -18.43
N GLN A 198 -9.55 -36.89 -18.03
CA GLN A 198 -8.93 -37.88 -18.90
C GLN A 198 -9.86 -38.33 -20.04
N ALA A 199 -11.18 -38.22 -19.89
CA ALA A 199 -12.12 -38.61 -20.94
C ALA A 199 -12.12 -37.60 -22.09
N ARG A 200 -11.91 -36.31 -21.78
CA ARG A 200 -11.82 -35.21 -22.76
C ARG A 200 -10.37 -34.85 -23.14
N LEU A 201 -9.39 -35.40 -22.43
CA LEU A 201 -7.96 -35.03 -22.51
C LEU A 201 -7.72 -33.55 -22.20
N GLU A 202 -8.46 -33.03 -21.23
CA GLU A 202 -8.56 -31.60 -20.91
C GLU A 202 -8.09 -31.32 -19.49
N VAL A 203 -7.30 -30.25 -19.33
CA VAL A 203 -6.93 -29.73 -18.02
C VAL A 203 -7.95 -28.68 -17.60
N LEU A 204 -8.74 -28.99 -16.57
CA LEU A 204 -9.79 -28.07 -16.09
C LEU A 204 -9.17 -26.89 -15.32
N TYR A 205 -8.23 -27.19 -14.44
CA TYR A 205 -7.40 -26.22 -13.74
C TYR A 205 -6.21 -26.87 -13.05
N VAL A 206 -5.22 -26.05 -12.72
CA VAL A 206 -4.11 -26.34 -11.82
C VAL A 206 -4.14 -25.40 -10.63
N TRP A 207 -3.52 -25.79 -9.52
CA TRP A 207 -3.37 -24.90 -8.37
C TRP A 207 -2.04 -25.06 -7.65
N TYR A 208 -1.56 -23.95 -7.10
CA TYR A 208 -0.27 -23.81 -6.43
C TYR A 208 -0.26 -22.60 -5.50
N GLU A 209 0.67 -22.61 -4.54
CA GLU A 209 0.91 -21.48 -3.66
C GLU A 209 1.79 -20.44 -4.37
N GLN A 210 1.45 -19.16 -4.19
CA GLN A 210 2.27 -18.04 -4.64
C GLN A 210 2.31 -16.97 -3.54
N GLY A 211 3.45 -16.87 -2.86
CA GLY A 211 3.79 -15.83 -1.89
C GLY A 211 4.86 -14.85 -2.37
N PRO A 212 5.38 -13.97 -1.48
CA PRO A 212 6.34 -12.94 -1.83
C PRO A 212 7.64 -13.45 -2.44
N GLU A 213 8.03 -14.67 -2.08
CA GLU A 213 9.21 -15.39 -2.55
C GLU A 213 9.21 -15.71 -4.05
N HIS A 214 8.08 -15.55 -4.72
CA HIS A 214 7.93 -15.76 -6.16
C HIS A 214 8.10 -14.47 -6.97
N ALA A 215 8.28 -13.31 -6.34
CA ALA A 215 8.42 -12.03 -7.05
C ALA A 215 9.61 -11.97 -8.03
N VAL A 216 10.66 -12.75 -7.73
CA VAL A 216 11.87 -12.89 -8.55
C VAL A 216 12.04 -14.37 -8.89
N SER A 217 12.39 -14.65 -10.14
CA SER A 217 12.57 -16.01 -10.65
C SER A 217 13.91 -16.16 -11.34
N GLN A 218 14.47 -17.37 -11.34
CA GLN A 218 15.69 -17.65 -12.10
C GLN A 218 15.49 -17.39 -13.60
N VAL A 219 16.41 -16.63 -14.20
CA VAL A 219 16.43 -16.35 -15.64
C VAL A 219 17.38 -17.31 -16.37
N GLY A 220 17.17 -17.51 -17.67
CA GLY A 220 18.06 -18.35 -18.49
C GLY A 220 18.01 -19.85 -18.18
N VAL A 221 16.91 -20.33 -17.60
CA VAL A 221 16.73 -21.76 -17.28
C VAL A 221 16.36 -22.56 -18.53
N ASP A 222 17.16 -23.60 -18.82
CA ASP A 222 16.94 -24.55 -19.91
C ASP A 222 15.56 -25.21 -19.85
N ARG A 223 14.92 -25.35 -21.01
CA ARG A 223 13.57 -25.93 -21.16
C ARG A 223 13.66 -27.44 -21.43
N PRO A 224 13.00 -28.31 -20.63
CA PRO A 224 12.88 -29.73 -20.95
C PRO A 224 11.88 -29.97 -22.09
N SER A 225 11.92 -31.17 -22.66
CA SER A 225 10.85 -31.62 -23.56
C SER A 225 9.55 -31.83 -22.78
N TRP A 226 8.42 -31.52 -23.42
CA TRP A 226 7.09 -31.74 -22.86
C TRP A 226 6.80 -33.22 -22.62
N MET A 227 6.27 -33.53 -21.44
CA MET A 227 5.97 -34.91 -21.03
C MET A 227 4.47 -35.15 -20.94
N ALA A 228 4.02 -36.27 -21.53
CA ALA A 228 2.63 -36.72 -21.42
C ALA A 228 2.36 -37.50 -20.12
N GLY A 229 3.38 -38.14 -19.55
CA GLY A 229 3.21 -39.12 -18.47
C GLY A 229 2.31 -40.29 -18.91
N SER A 230 1.69 -40.96 -17.94
CA SER A 230 0.72 -42.04 -18.19
C SER A 230 -0.71 -41.53 -18.43
N PHE A 231 -0.92 -40.22 -18.55
CA PHE A 231 -2.26 -39.60 -18.51
C PHE A 231 -2.94 -39.49 -19.87
N TYR A 232 -2.21 -39.70 -20.97
CA TYR A 232 -2.73 -39.70 -22.34
C TYR A 232 -2.55 -41.07 -23.01
N PRO A 233 -3.20 -42.14 -22.51
CA PRO A 233 -2.95 -43.50 -22.96
C PRO A 233 -3.31 -43.67 -24.45
N GLY A 234 -2.33 -44.09 -25.25
CA GLY A 234 -2.51 -44.36 -26.69
C GLY A 234 -2.67 -43.10 -27.56
N VAL A 235 -2.41 -41.91 -27.01
CA VAL A 235 -2.51 -40.63 -27.73
C VAL A 235 -1.16 -39.92 -27.70
N ASP A 236 -0.57 -39.71 -28.88
CA ASP A 236 0.61 -38.83 -29.01
C ASP A 236 0.17 -37.37 -28.91
N ILE A 237 -0.09 -36.94 -27.67
CA ILE A 237 -0.61 -35.60 -27.37
C ILE A 237 0.29 -34.49 -27.95
N ASN A 238 1.61 -34.71 -27.97
CA ASN A 238 2.57 -33.73 -28.48
C ASN A 238 2.37 -33.47 -29.98
N ASN A 239 2.00 -34.49 -30.75
CA ASN A 239 1.77 -34.36 -32.19
C ASN A 239 0.60 -33.42 -32.52
N TYR A 240 -0.44 -33.37 -31.67
CA TYR A 240 -1.62 -32.52 -31.88
C TYR A 240 -1.34 -31.02 -31.67
N TYR A 241 -0.27 -30.69 -30.96
CA TYR A 241 0.23 -29.32 -30.84
C TYR A 241 1.19 -28.90 -31.96
N ARG A 242 1.49 -29.78 -32.93
CA ARG A 242 2.28 -29.39 -34.11
C ARG A 242 1.39 -28.69 -35.14
N GLN A 243 1.87 -27.58 -35.72
CA GLN A 243 1.11 -26.78 -36.69
C GLN A 243 0.58 -27.62 -37.87
N ALA A 244 1.36 -28.56 -38.39
CA ALA A 244 0.93 -29.43 -39.48
C ALA A 244 -0.30 -30.27 -39.11
N THR A 245 -0.31 -30.83 -37.90
CA THR A 245 -1.45 -31.60 -37.38
C THR A 245 -2.64 -30.69 -37.10
N GLN A 246 -2.42 -29.52 -36.49
CA GLN A 246 -3.48 -28.53 -36.28
C GLN A 246 -4.17 -28.13 -37.58
N LYS A 247 -3.39 -27.85 -38.64
CA LYS A 247 -3.93 -27.54 -39.97
C LYS A 247 -4.80 -28.67 -40.50
N LYS A 248 -4.38 -29.93 -40.35
CA LYS A 248 -5.16 -31.09 -40.79
C LYS A 248 -6.49 -31.18 -40.01
N GLU A 249 -6.44 -31.11 -38.69
CA GLU A 249 -7.63 -31.30 -37.84
C GLU A 249 -8.62 -30.14 -37.97
N ILE A 250 -8.14 -28.90 -38.08
CA ILE A 250 -9.00 -27.72 -38.27
C ILE A 250 -9.55 -27.67 -39.71
N ALA A 251 -8.81 -28.14 -40.72
CA ALA A 251 -9.33 -28.24 -42.09
C ALA A 251 -10.51 -29.20 -42.19
N ASN A 252 -10.56 -30.25 -41.36
CA ASN A 252 -11.72 -31.14 -41.26
C ASN A 252 -12.96 -30.46 -40.65
N LEU A 253 -12.79 -29.32 -39.98
CA LEU A 253 -13.87 -28.56 -39.35
C LEU A 253 -14.40 -27.45 -40.27
N ILE A 254 -13.51 -26.66 -40.87
CA ILE A 254 -13.89 -25.43 -41.61
C ILE A 254 -13.41 -25.39 -43.07
N GLY A 255 -12.68 -26.40 -43.53
CA GLY A 255 -12.10 -26.46 -44.87
C GLY A 255 -10.67 -25.91 -44.96
N GLN A 256 -9.94 -26.35 -45.98
CA GLN A 256 -8.50 -26.09 -46.13
C GLN A 256 -8.17 -24.60 -46.33
N ASP A 257 -8.93 -23.89 -47.16
CA ASP A 257 -8.65 -22.49 -47.52
C ASP A 257 -8.75 -21.55 -46.31
N LEU A 258 -9.83 -21.70 -45.52
CA LEU A 258 -10.01 -20.96 -44.28
C LEU A 258 -8.96 -21.34 -43.23
N THR A 259 -8.61 -22.61 -43.15
CA THR A 259 -7.58 -23.07 -42.20
C THR A 259 -6.22 -22.45 -42.49
N ASN A 260 -5.83 -22.31 -43.76
CA ASN A 260 -4.59 -21.63 -44.12
C ASN A 260 -4.60 -20.12 -43.80
N LYS A 261 -5.78 -19.50 -43.73
CA LYS A 261 -5.95 -18.11 -43.31
C LYS A 261 -5.82 -17.94 -41.80
N TYR A 262 -6.40 -18.87 -41.03
CA TYR A 262 -6.35 -18.82 -39.57
C TYR A 262 -5.01 -19.33 -39.02
N ILE A 263 -4.54 -20.49 -39.49
CA ILE A 263 -3.31 -21.12 -39.00
C ILE A 263 -2.11 -20.74 -39.87
N THR A 264 -1.30 -19.82 -39.36
CA THR A 264 -0.06 -19.34 -40.00
C THR A 264 1.16 -19.69 -39.14
N ASN A 265 2.35 -19.30 -39.60
CA ASN A 265 3.59 -19.54 -38.85
C ASN A 265 3.68 -18.71 -37.55
N VAL A 266 2.88 -17.65 -37.42
CA VAL A 266 2.82 -16.76 -36.24
C VAL A 266 1.47 -16.80 -35.53
N HIS A 267 0.44 -17.40 -36.13
CA HIS A 267 -0.89 -17.54 -35.54
C HIS A 267 -1.28 -19.01 -35.54
N PHE A 268 -1.07 -19.68 -34.41
CA PHE A 268 -1.37 -21.09 -34.20
C PHE A 268 -1.57 -21.35 -32.71
N LEU A 269 -2.02 -22.55 -32.37
CA LEU A 269 -2.22 -22.95 -30.98
C LEU A 269 -0.92 -23.49 -30.39
N ASN A 270 -0.40 -22.82 -29.36
CA ASN A 270 0.74 -23.29 -28.59
C ASN A 270 0.28 -24.21 -27.44
N ARG A 271 1.25 -24.67 -26.65
CA ARG A 271 1.00 -25.38 -25.39
C ARG A 271 0.91 -24.33 -24.28
N GLY A 272 -0.28 -23.77 -24.07
CA GLY A 272 -0.49 -22.70 -23.11
C GLY A 272 -0.32 -23.21 -21.70
N HIS A 273 0.72 -22.75 -21.00
CA HIS A 273 1.01 -23.13 -19.62
C HIS A 273 -0.09 -22.63 -18.69
N LEU A 274 -0.51 -23.46 -17.73
CA LEU A 274 -1.43 -23.04 -16.66
C LEU A 274 -0.66 -22.63 -15.39
N THR A 275 0.35 -23.39 -14.98
CA THR A 275 1.41 -22.85 -14.12
C THR A 275 2.54 -22.34 -15.01
N ALA A 276 2.78 -21.03 -15.03
CA ALA A 276 3.83 -20.46 -15.87
C ALA A 276 5.21 -20.90 -15.36
N LYS A 277 6.18 -21.05 -16.27
CA LYS A 277 7.59 -21.33 -15.92
C LYS A 277 8.07 -20.38 -14.81
N THR A 278 7.78 -19.10 -14.97
CA THR A 278 8.25 -18.03 -14.09
C THR A 278 7.47 -17.91 -12.78
N ASP A 279 6.38 -18.66 -12.59
CA ASP A 279 5.67 -18.74 -11.30
C ASP A 279 6.49 -19.48 -10.22
N PHE A 280 7.58 -20.16 -10.60
CA PHE A 280 8.51 -20.82 -9.69
C PHE A 280 9.87 -20.13 -9.66
N THR A 281 10.39 -19.91 -8.45
CA THR A 281 11.63 -19.16 -8.23
C THR A 281 12.86 -19.87 -8.78
N LEU A 282 13.00 -21.19 -8.55
CA LEU A 282 14.19 -21.96 -8.91
C LEU A 282 13.95 -22.88 -10.12
N ALA A 283 15.01 -23.15 -10.88
CA ALA A 283 15.03 -23.94 -12.10
C ALA A 283 14.40 -25.32 -11.95
N THR A 284 14.60 -25.99 -10.81
CA THR A 284 13.92 -27.25 -10.49
C THR A 284 12.39 -27.09 -10.52
N GLY A 285 11.85 -26.04 -9.91
CA GLY A 285 10.43 -25.71 -9.99
C GLY A 285 9.98 -25.36 -11.40
N GLN A 286 10.71 -24.48 -12.08
CA GLN A 286 10.41 -24.05 -13.45
C GLN A 286 10.34 -25.21 -14.44
N ARG A 287 11.25 -26.19 -14.32
CA ARG A 287 11.25 -27.37 -15.19
C ARG A 287 10.04 -28.27 -14.97
N THR A 288 9.42 -28.24 -13.79
CA THR A 288 8.24 -29.06 -13.50
C THR A 288 6.98 -28.64 -14.25
N THR A 289 6.96 -27.47 -14.87
CA THR A 289 5.78 -26.96 -15.58
C THR A 289 5.54 -27.63 -16.94
N PHE A 290 6.51 -28.38 -17.46
CA PHE A 290 6.51 -28.95 -18.82
C PHE A 290 5.79 -30.31 -18.93
N TYR A 291 4.58 -30.39 -18.39
CA TYR A 291 3.69 -31.54 -18.57
C TYR A 291 2.43 -31.14 -19.35
N PHE A 292 1.93 -32.02 -20.22
CA PHE A 292 0.66 -31.75 -20.94
C PHE A 292 -0.55 -31.63 -20.00
N ILE A 293 -0.49 -32.24 -18.82
CA ILE A 293 -1.48 -32.04 -17.74
C ILE A 293 -1.41 -30.65 -17.07
N ASN A 294 -0.49 -29.79 -17.51
CA ASN A 294 -0.35 -28.38 -17.13
C ASN A 294 -0.47 -27.46 -18.37
N ALA A 295 -1.01 -27.97 -19.47
CA ALA A 295 -1.17 -27.20 -20.69
C ALA A 295 -2.53 -27.39 -21.36
N ALA A 296 -2.98 -26.34 -22.03
CA ALA A 296 -4.15 -26.37 -22.90
C ALA A 296 -3.87 -25.65 -24.23
N PRO A 297 -4.62 -25.94 -25.31
CA PRO A 297 -4.45 -25.25 -26.58
C PRO A 297 -4.74 -23.75 -26.46
N GLN A 298 -3.72 -22.91 -26.64
CA GLN A 298 -3.81 -21.47 -26.48
C GLN A 298 -3.29 -20.76 -27.72
N TRP A 299 -3.99 -19.74 -28.19
CA TRP A 299 -3.52 -18.96 -29.34
C TRP A 299 -2.25 -18.21 -28.98
N GLN A 300 -1.23 -18.30 -29.82
CA GLN A 300 0.08 -17.74 -29.50
C GLN A 300 0.03 -16.22 -29.25
N ALA A 301 -0.75 -15.47 -30.02
CA ALA A 301 -0.89 -14.03 -29.82
C ALA A 301 -1.53 -13.67 -28.47
N PHE A 302 -2.44 -14.50 -27.97
CA PHE A 302 -3.01 -14.36 -26.62
C PHE A 302 -1.99 -14.69 -25.52
N ASN A 303 -1.26 -15.81 -25.70
CA ASN A 303 -0.22 -16.23 -24.76
C ASN A 303 0.86 -15.15 -24.57
N SER A 304 1.43 -14.66 -25.67
CA SER A 304 2.48 -13.63 -25.65
C SER A 304 1.95 -12.21 -25.43
N GLY A 305 0.63 -12.02 -25.52
CA GLY A 305 -0.05 -10.75 -25.35
C GLY A 305 -0.50 -10.52 -23.91
N ASN A 306 -1.81 -10.33 -23.72
CA ASN A 306 -2.38 -9.96 -22.42
C ASN A 306 -2.19 -11.04 -21.36
N TRP A 307 -2.10 -12.31 -21.74
CA TRP A 307 -1.93 -13.41 -20.79
C TRP A 307 -0.56 -13.37 -20.11
N ASN A 308 0.54 -13.26 -20.88
CA ASN A 308 1.87 -13.08 -20.31
C ASN A 308 1.96 -11.80 -19.47
N THR A 309 1.39 -10.67 -19.92
CA THR A 309 1.38 -9.43 -19.12
C THR A 309 0.70 -9.64 -17.77
N LEU A 310 -0.43 -10.34 -17.73
CA LEU A 310 -1.11 -10.70 -16.49
C LEU A 310 -0.21 -11.54 -15.60
N GLU A 311 0.44 -12.58 -16.13
CA GLU A 311 1.29 -13.48 -15.35
C GLU A 311 2.47 -12.76 -14.70
N GLN A 312 3.18 -11.89 -15.44
CA GLN A 312 4.32 -11.16 -14.88
C GLN A 312 3.88 -10.13 -13.83
N GLU A 313 2.88 -9.30 -14.14
CA GLU A 313 2.46 -8.21 -13.24
C GLU A 313 1.75 -8.72 -11.98
N LEU A 314 0.97 -9.80 -12.10
CA LEU A 314 0.29 -10.40 -10.96
C LEU A 314 1.28 -10.99 -9.95
N ARG A 315 2.32 -11.67 -10.42
CA ARG A 315 3.36 -12.24 -9.55
C ARG A 315 4.10 -11.15 -8.80
N PHE A 316 4.49 -10.10 -9.51
CA PHE A 316 5.10 -8.93 -8.88
C PHE A 316 4.17 -8.28 -7.88
N ARG A 317 2.87 -8.13 -8.20
CA ARG A 317 1.87 -7.56 -7.30
C ARG A 317 1.73 -8.35 -6.01
N ILE A 318 1.65 -9.68 -6.08
CA ILE A 318 1.62 -10.58 -4.91
C ILE A 318 2.89 -10.38 -4.07
N GLY A 319 4.04 -10.28 -4.74
CA GLY A 319 5.34 -9.92 -4.19
C GLY A 319 5.35 -8.63 -3.37
N ALA A 320 5.05 -7.52 -4.03
CA ALA A 320 5.07 -6.18 -3.46
C ALA A 320 4.04 -6.01 -2.33
N ALA A 321 2.86 -6.62 -2.46
CA ALA A 321 1.80 -6.51 -1.46
C ALA A 321 2.00 -7.43 -0.23
N GLY A 322 2.97 -8.35 -0.28
CA GLY A 322 3.17 -9.31 0.81
C GLY A 322 1.97 -10.26 0.98
N TYR A 323 1.34 -10.66 -0.13
CA TYR A 323 0.22 -11.59 -0.15
C TYR A 323 0.73 -13.03 -0.12
N ASN A 324 0.01 -13.90 0.60
CA ASN A 324 0.24 -15.35 0.56
C ASN A 324 -0.99 -15.96 -0.09
N THR A 325 -0.88 -16.27 -1.37
CA THR A 325 -2.04 -16.62 -2.19
C THR A 325 -2.05 -18.08 -2.60
N MET A 326 -3.26 -18.62 -2.75
CA MET A 326 -3.51 -19.81 -3.55
C MET A 326 -3.98 -19.37 -4.94
N VAL A 327 -3.27 -19.82 -5.97
CA VAL A 327 -3.57 -19.49 -7.37
C VAL A 327 -4.18 -20.70 -8.04
N TYR A 328 -5.33 -20.51 -8.68
CA TYR A 328 -6.00 -21.49 -9.54
C TYR A 328 -5.95 -20.97 -10.98
N THR A 329 -5.27 -21.68 -11.88
CA THR A 329 -5.24 -21.32 -13.30
C THR A 329 -5.91 -22.41 -14.10
N GLY A 330 -6.87 -22.06 -14.96
CA GLY A 330 -7.64 -23.07 -15.66
C GLY A 330 -8.33 -22.57 -16.91
N THR A 331 -9.16 -23.44 -17.46
CA THR A 331 -9.80 -23.24 -18.76
C THR A 331 -11.30 -23.45 -18.67
N TYR A 332 -12.08 -22.83 -19.56
CA TYR A 332 -13.54 -23.03 -19.61
C TYR A 332 -14.12 -22.75 -21.00
N GLY A 333 -15.18 -23.46 -21.37
CA GLY A 333 -15.85 -23.31 -22.66
C GLY A 333 -15.01 -23.81 -23.84
N ILE A 334 -15.56 -23.72 -25.06
CA ILE A 334 -14.88 -24.16 -26.29
C ILE A 334 -14.82 -22.99 -27.26
N SER A 335 -13.63 -22.71 -27.77
CA SER A 335 -13.36 -21.67 -28.75
C SER A 335 -13.83 -22.12 -30.13
N TYR A 336 -14.08 -21.17 -31.04
CA TYR A 336 -14.67 -21.44 -32.35
C TYR A 336 -14.01 -20.62 -33.45
N LEU A 337 -14.06 -21.13 -34.69
CA LEU A 337 -13.77 -20.35 -35.90
C LEU A 337 -15.02 -20.27 -36.78
N ARG A 338 -15.02 -19.34 -37.73
CA ARG A 338 -16.14 -19.20 -38.67
C ARG A 338 -15.89 -20.04 -39.92
N ASP A 339 -16.90 -20.80 -40.33
CA ASP A 339 -16.90 -21.55 -41.59
C ASP A 339 -17.12 -20.63 -42.80
N LYS A 340 -17.15 -21.22 -44.01
CA LYS A 340 -17.41 -20.50 -45.27
C LYS A 340 -18.78 -19.80 -45.33
N ASN A 341 -19.73 -20.20 -44.48
CA ASN A 341 -21.07 -19.60 -44.36
C ASN A 341 -21.14 -18.63 -43.18
N ASN A 342 -19.99 -18.25 -42.60
CA ASN A 342 -19.87 -17.37 -41.45
C ASN A 342 -20.48 -17.95 -40.15
N ARG A 343 -20.68 -19.28 -40.06
CA ARG A 343 -21.23 -19.96 -38.86
C ARG A 343 -20.09 -20.34 -37.90
N PRO A 344 -20.26 -20.19 -36.59
CA PRO A 344 -19.26 -20.63 -35.61
C PRO A 344 -19.18 -22.16 -35.57
N VAL A 345 -17.96 -22.68 -35.57
CA VAL A 345 -17.63 -24.11 -35.47
C VAL A 345 -16.64 -24.31 -34.34
N ASP A 346 -17.03 -25.13 -33.37
CA ASP A 346 -16.22 -25.48 -32.20
C ASP A 346 -14.89 -26.14 -32.60
N LEU A 347 -13.82 -25.74 -31.92
CA LEU A 347 -12.47 -26.20 -32.21
C LEU A 347 -12.05 -27.34 -31.27
N TYR A 348 -11.60 -28.42 -31.90
CA TYR A 348 -10.99 -29.56 -31.25
C TYR A 348 -9.75 -29.97 -32.02
N LEU A 349 -8.70 -30.36 -31.30
CA LEU A 349 -7.46 -30.80 -31.91
C LEU A 349 -7.36 -32.31 -32.09
N TYR A 350 -8.30 -33.09 -31.54
CA TYR A 350 -8.26 -34.54 -31.65
C TYR A 350 -9.67 -35.14 -31.75
N ARG A 351 -9.79 -36.23 -32.51
CA ARG A 351 -10.95 -37.13 -32.47
C ARG A 351 -10.49 -38.55 -32.19
N ASP A 352 -11.17 -39.21 -31.26
CA ASP A 352 -10.88 -40.61 -30.98
C ASP A 352 -11.34 -41.54 -32.13
N LYS A 353 -11.06 -42.84 -31.99
CA LYS A 353 -11.43 -43.86 -32.99
C LYS A 353 -12.94 -43.96 -33.24
N ASN A 354 -13.77 -43.48 -32.31
CA ASN A 354 -15.23 -43.47 -32.40
C ASN A 354 -15.75 -42.11 -32.91
N ASN A 355 -14.85 -41.25 -33.43
CA ASN A 355 -15.15 -39.92 -33.92
C ASN A 355 -15.70 -38.97 -32.85
N ASN A 356 -15.47 -39.27 -31.56
CA ASN A 356 -15.79 -38.32 -30.49
C ASN A 356 -14.72 -37.23 -30.44
N TYR A 357 -15.16 -35.98 -30.30
CA TYR A 357 -14.27 -34.85 -30.12
C TYR A 357 -13.55 -34.91 -28.76
N LYS A 358 -12.24 -34.69 -28.81
CA LYS A 358 -11.29 -34.69 -27.68
C LYS A 358 -10.36 -33.49 -27.81
N LEU A 359 -9.66 -33.14 -26.73
CA LEU A 359 -8.72 -32.02 -26.69
C LEU A 359 -9.36 -30.72 -27.21
N PRO A 360 -10.38 -30.19 -26.50
CA PRO A 360 -11.02 -28.94 -26.88
C PRO A 360 -10.01 -27.79 -26.83
N VAL A 361 -10.18 -26.83 -27.74
CA VAL A 361 -9.51 -25.53 -27.64
C VAL A 361 -10.38 -24.67 -26.72
N PRO A 362 -9.93 -24.32 -25.51
CA PRO A 362 -10.78 -23.60 -24.56
C PRO A 362 -11.08 -22.18 -25.01
N LEU A 363 -12.28 -21.68 -24.72
CA LEU A 363 -12.66 -20.30 -25.00
C LEU A 363 -12.08 -19.33 -23.99
N TYR A 364 -12.11 -19.68 -22.71
CA TYR A 364 -11.60 -18.86 -21.62
C TYR A 364 -10.37 -19.52 -21.00
N PHE A 365 -9.36 -18.71 -20.75
CA PHE A 365 -8.37 -18.97 -19.71
C PHE A 365 -8.68 -18.06 -18.53
N TYR A 366 -8.46 -18.55 -17.32
CA TYR A 366 -8.63 -17.74 -16.12
C TYR A 366 -7.55 -18.02 -15.09
N LYS A 367 -7.21 -17.00 -14.29
CA LYS A 367 -6.35 -17.08 -13.11
C LYS A 367 -7.12 -16.51 -11.92
N VAL A 368 -7.53 -17.37 -10.99
CA VAL A 368 -8.21 -17.03 -9.74
C VAL A 368 -7.18 -17.00 -8.63
N VAL A 369 -7.04 -15.86 -7.98
CA VAL A 369 -6.03 -15.63 -6.93
C VAL A 369 -6.77 -15.35 -5.64
N VAL A 370 -6.45 -16.10 -4.58
CA VAL A 370 -7.14 -16.03 -3.29
C VAL A 370 -6.12 -15.89 -2.17
N ASP A 371 -6.27 -14.85 -1.34
CA ASP A 371 -5.62 -14.78 -0.02
C ASP A 371 -6.69 -15.09 1.03
N GLU A 372 -6.70 -16.34 1.50
CA GLU A 372 -7.72 -16.80 2.44
C GLU A 372 -7.63 -16.10 3.80
N LYS A 373 -6.42 -15.75 4.24
CA LYS A 373 -6.20 -15.08 5.53
C LYS A 373 -6.82 -13.69 5.53
N ARG A 374 -6.73 -12.98 4.39
CA ARG A 374 -7.31 -11.65 4.18
C ARG A 374 -8.72 -11.68 3.62
N GLN A 375 -9.25 -12.87 3.26
CA GLN A 375 -10.56 -13.06 2.63
C GLN A 375 -10.76 -12.26 1.33
N ILE A 376 -9.69 -12.06 0.57
CA ILE A 376 -9.73 -11.33 -0.71
C ILE A 376 -9.46 -12.28 -1.88
N GLY A 377 -10.11 -12.03 -3.02
CA GLY A 377 -9.86 -12.79 -4.23
C GLY A 377 -10.40 -12.15 -5.51
N THR A 378 -9.69 -12.36 -6.61
CA THR A 378 -10.06 -11.83 -7.94
C THR A 378 -9.91 -12.94 -8.98
N ALA A 379 -10.85 -13.02 -9.93
CA ALA A 379 -10.72 -13.85 -11.12
C ALA A 379 -10.29 -12.98 -12.31
N PHE A 380 -9.11 -13.22 -12.86
CA PHE A 380 -8.69 -12.63 -14.12
C PHE A 380 -9.04 -13.59 -15.26
N VAL A 381 -9.64 -13.10 -16.33
CA VAL A 381 -10.19 -13.91 -17.42
C VAL A 381 -9.71 -13.35 -18.75
N GLY A 382 -9.21 -14.23 -19.61
CA GLY A 382 -8.83 -13.93 -21.00
C GLY A 382 -9.62 -14.78 -21.98
N ILE A 383 -10.06 -14.17 -23.08
CA ILE A 383 -10.75 -14.84 -24.19
C ILE A 383 -9.70 -15.33 -25.18
N ASN A 384 -9.55 -16.65 -25.26
CA ASN A 384 -8.64 -17.36 -26.15
C ASN A 384 -9.25 -17.50 -27.56
N ASN A 385 -9.51 -16.36 -28.20
CA ASN A 385 -9.92 -16.30 -29.60
C ASN A 385 -9.55 -14.93 -30.20
N PRO A 386 -8.47 -14.83 -30.99
CA PRO A 386 -8.04 -13.57 -31.59
C PRO A 386 -8.83 -13.20 -32.86
N TYR A 387 -9.81 -14.01 -33.29
CA TYR A 387 -10.55 -13.82 -34.55
C TYR A 387 -12.00 -13.36 -34.37
N ILE A 388 -12.43 -13.11 -33.13
CA ILE A 388 -13.73 -12.51 -32.86
C ILE A 388 -13.67 -11.00 -33.05
N THR A 389 -14.82 -10.38 -33.25
CA THR A 389 -14.96 -8.92 -33.26
C THR A 389 -14.99 -8.36 -31.83
N ASP A 390 -14.72 -7.06 -31.67
CA ASP A 390 -14.85 -6.38 -30.36
C ASP A 390 -16.25 -6.51 -29.76
N SER A 391 -17.29 -6.51 -30.61
CA SER A 391 -18.68 -6.68 -30.19
C SER A 391 -18.93 -8.09 -29.62
N GLU A 392 -18.39 -9.12 -30.28
CA GLU A 392 -18.44 -10.49 -29.77
C GLU A 392 -17.62 -10.65 -28.48
N ALA A 393 -16.43 -10.07 -28.40
CA ALA A 393 -15.63 -10.13 -27.19
C ALA A 393 -16.36 -9.52 -25.98
N ARG A 394 -17.06 -8.39 -26.18
CA ARG A 394 -17.91 -7.76 -25.16
C ARG A 394 -19.11 -8.63 -24.80
N SER A 395 -19.74 -9.33 -25.74
CA SER A 395 -20.88 -10.22 -25.44
C SER A 395 -20.46 -11.50 -24.73
N LEU A 396 -19.22 -11.95 -24.93
CA LEU A 396 -18.59 -13.05 -24.20
C LEU A 396 -18.09 -12.66 -22.80
N THR A 397 -18.04 -11.36 -22.49
CA THR A 397 -17.71 -10.88 -21.14
C THR A 397 -18.90 -11.13 -20.20
N PHE A 398 -18.77 -12.10 -19.31
CA PHE A 398 -19.90 -12.62 -18.52
C PHE A 398 -20.03 -12.01 -17.11
N CYS A 399 -19.20 -11.04 -16.76
CA CYS A 399 -19.24 -10.33 -15.49
C CYS A 399 -18.95 -8.84 -15.70
N LYS A 400 -19.28 -8.00 -14.72
CA LYS A 400 -18.81 -6.61 -14.74
C LYS A 400 -17.29 -6.63 -14.57
N ASP A 401 -16.59 -6.12 -15.58
CA ASP A 401 -15.14 -5.95 -15.57
C ASP A 401 -14.72 -5.03 -14.41
N ARG A 402 -13.98 -5.57 -13.44
CA ARG A 402 -13.58 -4.85 -12.22
C ARG A 402 -12.24 -4.14 -12.33
N CYS A 403 -11.46 -4.40 -13.37
CA CYS A 403 -10.12 -3.82 -13.55
C CYS A 403 -10.14 -2.65 -14.51
N ARG A 404 -11.12 -2.59 -15.40
CA ARG A 404 -11.30 -1.45 -16.29
C ARG A 404 -11.74 -0.21 -15.52
N ASN A 405 -11.09 0.92 -15.83
CA ASN A 405 -11.32 2.21 -15.19
C ASN A 405 -11.29 2.13 -13.65
N ASN A 406 -10.42 1.27 -13.13
CA ASN A 406 -10.25 1.07 -11.70
C ASN A 406 -8.77 1.25 -11.35
N SER A 407 -8.46 2.37 -10.70
CA SER A 407 -7.10 2.74 -10.31
C SER A 407 -6.41 1.68 -9.42
N ALA A 408 -7.20 0.85 -8.73
CA ALA A 408 -6.72 -0.27 -7.93
C ALA A 408 -6.01 -1.38 -8.75
N PHE A 409 -6.18 -1.36 -10.08
CA PHE A 409 -5.53 -2.25 -11.04
C PHE A 409 -4.53 -1.51 -11.94
N ASN A 410 -4.09 -0.30 -11.60
CA ASN A 410 -3.10 0.45 -12.39
C ASN A 410 -1.74 -0.25 -12.53
N TRP A 411 -1.44 -1.23 -11.67
CA TRP A 411 -0.27 -2.11 -11.78
C TRP A 411 -0.39 -3.08 -12.96
N LEU A 412 -1.61 -3.42 -13.41
CA LEU A 412 -1.86 -4.35 -14.51
C LEU A 412 -1.81 -3.61 -15.85
N LYS A 413 -0.67 -3.71 -16.54
CA LYS A 413 -0.38 -2.97 -17.79
C LYS A 413 -0.89 -3.64 -19.07
N TRP A 414 -1.82 -4.57 -18.96
CA TRP A 414 -2.39 -5.24 -20.14
C TRP A 414 -3.19 -4.27 -21.02
N ARG A 415 -3.49 -4.67 -22.25
CA ARG A 415 -4.34 -3.91 -23.20
C ARG A 415 -5.67 -4.64 -23.34
N PRO A 416 -6.61 -4.49 -22.38
CA PRO A 416 -7.73 -5.42 -22.21
C PRO A 416 -8.68 -5.47 -23.41
N ASP A 417 -8.80 -4.39 -24.18
CA ASP A 417 -9.65 -4.32 -25.38
C ASP A 417 -8.98 -4.83 -26.67
N ARG A 418 -7.69 -5.21 -26.64
CA ARG A 418 -6.99 -5.75 -27.82
C ARG A 418 -7.32 -7.22 -28.02
N VAL A 419 -8.36 -7.51 -28.82
CA VAL A 419 -8.81 -8.88 -29.12
C VAL A 419 -7.70 -9.73 -29.75
N ASP A 420 -6.88 -9.14 -30.62
CA ASP A 420 -5.74 -9.80 -31.26
C ASP A 420 -4.65 -10.24 -30.26
N LEU A 421 -4.58 -9.61 -29.09
CA LEU A 421 -3.71 -10.00 -27.96
C LEU A 421 -4.46 -10.81 -26.88
N GLY A 422 -5.70 -11.19 -27.18
CA GLY A 422 -6.67 -11.83 -26.30
C GLY A 422 -7.38 -10.86 -25.37
N TYR A 423 -8.65 -10.60 -25.69
CA TYR A 423 -9.51 -9.73 -24.89
C TYR A 423 -9.56 -10.21 -23.44
N SER A 424 -9.39 -9.30 -22.49
CA SER A 424 -9.22 -9.67 -21.08
C SER A 424 -10.02 -8.76 -20.15
N PHE A 425 -10.49 -9.33 -19.05
CA PHE A 425 -11.30 -8.66 -18.03
C PHE A 425 -11.12 -9.37 -16.68
N CYS A 426 -11.64 -8.80 -15.60
CA CYS A 426 -11.62 -9.47 -14.30
C CYS A 426 -12.95 -9.37 -13.57
N CYS A 427 -13.25 -10.39 -12.77
CA CYS A 427 -14.51 -10.57 -12.07
C CYS A 427 -14.30 -10.65 -10.55
N THR A 428 -15.37 -10.36 -9.81
CA THR A 428 -15.49 -10.88 -8.45
C THR A 428 -15.57 -12.41 -8.50
N LEU A 429 -15.13 -13.10 -7.45
CA LEU A 429 -15.25 -14.56 -7.40
C LEU A 429 -16.71 -15.02 -7.37
N ALA A 430 -17.63 -14.22 -6.80
CA ALA A 430 -19.05 -14.52 -6.81
C ALA A 430 -19.62 -14.51 -8.24
N ASP A 431 -19.32 -13.47 -9.03
CA ASP A 431 -19.80 -13.38 -10.42
C ASP A 431 -19.13 -14.42 -11.31
N PHE A 432 -17.82 -14.64 -11.14
CA PHE A 432 -17.07 -15.63 -11.90
C PHE A 432 -17.67 -17.04 -11.78
N ARG A 433 -18.02 -17.43 -10.55
CA ARG A 433 -18.57 -18.77 -10.25
C ARG A 433 -19.98 -19.01 -10.75
N LYS A 434 -20.73 -17.97 -11.15
CA LYS A 434 -22.03 -18.14 -11.83
C LYS A 434 -21.85 -18.88 -13.15
N VAL A 435 -20.70 -18.67 -13.81
CA VAL A 435 -20.34 -19.29 -15.09
C VAL A 435 -19.40 -20.47 -14.88
N VAL A 436 -18.28 -20.27 -14.19
CA VAL A 436 -17.24 -21.30 -14.02
C VAL A 436 -17.43 -22.03 -12.69
N LYS A 437 -18.04 -23.22 -12.74
CA LYS A 437 -18.50 -23.95 -11.54
C LYS A 437 -17.51 -24.97 -10.97
N HIS A 438 -16.42 -25.27 -11.68
CA HIS A 438 -15.53 -26.38 -11.33
C HIS A 438 -14.46 -26.09 -10.28
N LEU A 439 -14.36 -24.83 -9.81
CA LEU A 439 -13.45 -24.46 -8.75
C LEU A 439 -14.07 -24.72 -7.36
N PRO A 440 -13.26 -25.12 -6.36
CA PRO A 440 -13.71 -25.28 -4.97
C PRO A 440 -14.24 -23.96 -4.40
N SER A 441 -15.17 -23.99 -3.45
CA SER A 441 -15.69 -22.76 -2.83
C SER A 441 -14.62 -22.01 -2.03
N PHE A 442 -14.64 -20.67 -2.08
CA PHE A 442 -13.70 -19.80 -1.38
C PHE A 442 -14.44 -18.92 -0.37
N LYS A 443 -13.85 -18.66 0.79
CA LYS A 443 -14.36 -17.69 1.78
C LYS A 443 -13.78 -16.31 1.52
N VAL A 444 -14.37 -15.58 0.57
CA VAL A 444 -13.94 -14.22 0.21
C VAL A 444 -15.08 -13.22 0.31
N ASN A 445 -14.77 -12.00 0.75
CA ASN A 445 -15.70 -10.87 0.85
C ASN A 445 -15.12 -9.58 0.22
N GLY A 446 -13.91 -9.64 -0.36
CA GLY A 446 -13.29 -8.53 -1.07
C GLY A 446 -12.57 -8.96 -2.35
N LEU A 447 -12.30 -8.00 -3.23
CA LEU A 447 -11.42 -8.21 -4.39
C LEU A 447 -9.96 -8.25 -3.94
N LEU A 448 -9.13 -9.07 -4.60
CA LEU A 448 -7.67 -8.97 -4.52
C LEU A 448 -7.25 -7.77 -5.37
N ILE A 449 -7.42 -6.59 -4.79
CA ILE A 449 -7.00 -5.31 -5.31
C ILE A 449 -5.93 -4.72 -4.41
N LEU A 450 -5.22 -3.71 -4.89
CA LEU A 450 -4.73 -2.65 -4.01
C LEU A 450 -6.01 -2.00 -3.46
N ARG A 451 -6.53 -2.42 -2.30
CA ARG A 451 -7.67 -1.70 -1.71
C ARG A 451 -7.16 -0.31 -1.33
N CYS A 452 -7.48 0.66 -2.18
CA CYS A 452 -7.86 1.99 -1.73
C CYS A 452 -9.40 2.13 -1.72
N HIS A 453 -10.18 1.25 -2.38
CA HIS A 453 -11.65 1.28 -2.28
C HIS A 453 -12.32 -0.10 -2.26
N GLY A 454 -13.25 -0.29 -1.33
CA GLY A 454 -14.04 -1.45 -1.01
C GLY A 454 -15.53 -1.16 -1.19
N SER A 455 -16.28 -2.23 -1.44
CA SER A 455 -17.73 -2.19 -1.60
C SER A 455 -18.41 -2.26 -0.23
N PHE A 456 -19.33 -1.33 0.00
CA PHE A 456 -20.31 -1.36 1.08
C PHE A 456 -21.01 -2.73 1.18
N VAL A 457 -21.04 -3.29 2.39
CA VAL A 457 -21.98 -4.35 2.74
C VAL A 457 -23.25 -3.65 3.20
N GLU A 458 -24.23 -3.57 2.30
CA GLU A 458 -25.54 -3.03 2.64
C GLU A 458 -26.32 -4.03 3.51
N GLY A 459 -26.87 -3.56 4.64
CA GLY A 459 -27.90 -4.30 5.39
C GLY A 459 -27.51 -4.88 6.77
N ARG A 460 -26.36 -4.54 7.36
CA ARG A 460 -26.08 -4.83 8.78
C ARG A 460 -25.65 -3.55 9.50
N ARG A 461 -26.20 -3.30 10.70
CA ARG A 461 -25.76 -2.19 11.59
C ARG A 461 -24.24 -2.31 11.79
N ARG A 462 -23.49 -1.28 11.39
CA ARG A 462 -22.02 -1.27 11.47
C ARG A 462 -21.58 -0.77 12.84
N GLU A 463 -20.59 -1.44 13.42
CA GLU A 463 -20.11 -1.16 14.77
C GLU A 463 -18.60 -0.89 14.75
N PHE A 464 -18.16 0.08 15.55
CA PHE A 464 -16.74 0.34 15.76
C PHE A 464 -16.10 -0.81 16.55
N PRO A 465 -14.90 -1.29 16.15
CA PRO A 465 -14.17 -2.34 16.86
C PRO A 465 -14.00 -1.99 18.34
N GLN A 466 -13.99 -2.99 19.22
CA GLN A 466 -13.88 -2.76 20.67
C GLN A 466 -12.58 -2.06 21.09
N ASP A 467 -11.50 -2.25 20.33
CA ASP A 467 -10.20 -1.61 20.53
C ASP A 467 -10.09 -0.20 19.89
N PHE A 468 -11.14 0.29 19.22
CA PHE A 468 -11.16 1.65 18.68
C PHE A 468 -11.28 2.68 19.79
N ILE A 469 -10.48 3.74 19.75
CA ILE A 469 -10.46 4.77 20.78
C ILE A 469 -11.30 5.97 20.34
N PHE A 470 -12.32 6.31 21.12
CA PHE A 470 -12.96 7.62 21.01
C PHE A 470 -12.33 8.61 21.99
N GLY A 471 -12.10 9.82 21.52
CA GLY A 471 -11.59 10.92 22.33
C GLY A 471 -12.12 12.27 21.92
N ALA A 472 -11.70 13.29 22.66
CA ALA A 472 -11.83 14.70 22.29
C ALA A 472 -10.45 15.36 22.39
N ALA A 473 -10.29 16.52 21.74
CA ALA A 473 -9.02 17.21 21.69
C ALA A 473 -9.13 18.70 22.07
N THR A 474 -8.04 19.23 22.62
CA THR A 474 -7.79 20.66 22.88
C THR A 474 -6.30 20.99 22.67
N SER A 475 -5.97 22.28 22.72
CA SER A 475 -4.59 22.76 22.78
C SER A 475 -4.43 23.79 23.90
N ALA A 476 -3.20 23.95 24.40
CA ALA A 476 -2.88 24.71 25.59
C ALA A 476 -3.26 26.18 25.44
N TYR A 477 -2.71 26.90 24.46
CA TYR A 477 -2.99 28.32 24.28
C TYR A 477 -4.48 28.61 24.03
N GLN A 478 -5.19 27.69 23.35
CA GLN A 478 -6.59 27.90 23.02
C GLN A 478 -7.52 27.73 24.24
N THR A 479 -7.11 27.01 25.29
CA THR A 479 -8.00 26.63 26.40
C THR A 479 -7.50 27.02 27.80
N GLU A 480 -6.20 26.99 28.06
CA GLU A 480 -5.66 27.14 29.42
C GLU A 480 -5.90 28.52 30.04
N GLY A 481 -5.65 29.59 29.29
CA GLY A 481 -5.53 30.93 29.87
C GLY A 481 -4.36 31.05 30.83
N ALA A 482 -4.53 31.86 31.88
CA ALA A 482 -3.55 32.05 32.95
C ALA A 482 -2.15 32.32 32.37
N TRP A 483 -2.09 33.25 31.41
CA TRP A 483 -0.98 33.36 30.47
C TRP A 483 0.34 33.82 31.09
N ASP A 484 0.28 34.57 32.20
CA ASP A 484 1.41 35.11 32.98
C ASP A 484 1.36 34.69 34.46
N VAL A 485 0.54 33.69 34.79
CA VAL A 485 0.34 33.18 36.15
C VAL A 485 1.42 32.14 36.50
N ASP A 486 1.81 32.10 37.77
CA ASP A 486 2.72 31.11 38.35
C ASP A 486 4.02 30.90 37.57
N GLY A 487 4.55 32.01 37.04
CA GLY A 487 5.86 32.04 36.37
C GLY A 487 5.85 31.58 34.92
N LYS A 488 4.68 31.34 34.29
CA LYS A 488 4.58 31.22 32.82
C LYS A 488 5.05 32.53 32.17
N THR A 489 5.73 32.43 31.04
CA THR A 489 6.17 33.57 30.24
C THR A 489 5.45 33.63 28.89
N ALA A 490 5.61 34.76 28.21
CA ALA A 490 5.02 34.99 26.90
C ALA A 490 5.49 33.95 25.87
N SER A 491 4.52 33.25 25.28
CA SER A 491 4.65 32.57 24.00
C SER A 491 4.59 33.57 22.85
N LEU A 492 4.84 33.07 21.65
CA LEU A 492 4.65 33.76 20.40
C LEU A 492 3.22 34.33 20.27
N TRP A 493 2.20 33.57 20.68
CA TRP A 493 0.81 34.01 20.57
C TRP A 493 0.43 35.07 21.61
N ASP A 494 0.95 34.96 22.83
CA ASP A 494 0.82 36.01 23.84
C ASP A 494 1.37 37.33 23.27
N TYR A 495 2.62 37.31 22.79
CA TYR A 495 3.25 38.48 22.17
C TYR A 495 2.46 39.01 20.97
N HIS A 496 1.99 38.13 20.09
CA HIS A 496 1.28 38.53 18.88
C HIS A 496 -0.06 39.20 19.20
N THR A 497 -0.88 38.60 20.05
CA THR A 497 -2.22 39.13 20.38
C THR A 497 -2.15 40.42 21.20
N HIS A 498 -1.14 40.60 22.05
CA HIS A 498 -0.94 41.86 22.78
C HIS A 498 -0.38 42.99 21.92
N THR A 499 0.47 42.65 20.95
CA THR A 499 1.12 43.64 20.08
C THR A 499 0.26 44.03 18.88
N TYR A 500 -0.49 43.07 18.34
CA TYR A 500 -1.29 43.21 17.12
C TYR A 500 -2.73 42.72 17.36
N PRO A 501 -3.49 43.30 18.30
CA PRO A 501 -4.87 42.85 18.57
C PRO A 501 -5.77 42.94 17.33
N ASP A 502 -5.52 43.90 16.44
CA ASP A 502 -6.24 44.06 15.16
C ASP A 502 -6.04 42.91 14.17
N SER A 503 -5.06 42.02 14.39
CA SER A 503 -4.87 40.81 13.57
C SER A 503 -5.91 39.73 13.90
N ILE A 504 -6.59 39.83 15.05
CA ILE A 504 -7.63 38.92 15.50
C ILE A 504 -8.99 39.49 15.13
N SER A 505 -9.86 38.65 14.57
CA SER A 505 -11.13 39.07 13.94
C SER A 505 -12.06 39.83 14.89
N ASP A 506 -12.06 39.50 16.18
CA ASP A 506 -12.83 40.16 17.24
C ASP A 506 -11.92 40.89 18.25
N GLN A 507 -10.64 41.10 17.91
CA GLN A 507 -9.62 41.73 18.76
C GLN A 507 -9.43 41.05 20.12
N SER A 508 -9.84 39.79 20.25
CA SER A 508 -9.67 39.02 21.48
C SER A 508 -8.26 38.42 21.62
N ASN A 509 -7.99 37.79 22.75
CA ASN A 509 -6.74 37.10 23.04
C ASN A 509 -6.97 35.81 23.84
N GLY A 510 -5.87 35.07 24.09
CA GLY A 510 -5.86 33.83 24.85
C GLY A 510 -5.56 33.99 26.34
N ASP A 511 -5.61 35.22 26.89
CA ASP A 511 -5.14 35.49 28.26
C ASP A 511 -5.90 34.69 29.31
N ILE A 512 -7.20 34.53 29.10
CA ILE A 512 -8.11 33.73 29.93
C ILE A 512 -8.62 32.51 29.17
N ALA A 513 -8.95 32.63 27.88
CA ALA A 513 -9.50 31.52 27.09
C ALA A 513 -10.71 30.84 27.78
N ALA A 514 -10.74 29.50 27.79
CA ALA A 514 -11.70 28.71 28.56
C ALA A 514 -11.32 28.56 30.04
N ASP A 515 -10.16 29.09 30.44
CA ASP A 515 -9.61 29.03 31.80
C ASP A 515 -9.42 27.60 32.34
N SER A 516 -9.04 26.68 31.45
CA SER A 516 -8.76 25.29 31.81
C SER A 516 -7.62 25.14 32.83
N TYR A 517 -6.74 26.15 32.97
CA TYR A 517 -5.73 26.15 34.03
C TYR A 517 -6.35 26.03 35.43
N HIS A 518 -7.46 26.74 35.67
CA HIS A 518 -8.21 26.65 36.93
C HIS A 518 -9.34 25.62 36.88
N HIS A 519 -9.85 25.29 35.69
CA HIS A 519 -11.05 24.46 35.50
C HIS A 519 -10.80 23.07 34.91
N TYR A 520 -9.56 22.56 34.92
CA TYR A 520 -9.24 21.22 34.39
C TYR A 520 -10.09 20.09 35.00
N LEU A 521 -10.52 20.21 36.26
CA LEU A 521 -11.43 19.23 36.89
C LEU A 521 -12.79 19.15 36.16
N ARG A 522 -13.34 20.30 35.74
CA ARG A 522 -14.56 20.34 34.94
C ARG A 522 -14.33 19.79 33.53
N ASP A 523 -13.15 20.01 32.97
CA ASP A 523 -12.78 19.43 31.68
C ASP A 523 -12.76 17.89 31.74
N VAL A 524 -12.20 17.31 32.81
CA VAL A 524 -12.26 15.86 33.06
C VAL A 524 -13.69 15.39 33.28
N GLU A 525 -14.53 16.15 33.97
CA GLU A 525 -15.95 15.83 34.14
C GLU A 525 -16.68 15.76 32.78
N MET A 526 -16.46 16.72 31.87
CA MET A 526 -17.05 16.71 30.53
C MET A 526 -16.60 15.49 29.70
N LEU A 527 -15.36 15.03 29.86
CA LEU A 527 -14.87 13.83 29.19
C LEU A 527 -15.56 12.56 29.72
N ARG A 528 -15.80 12.49 31.04
CA ARG A 528 -16.56 11.40 31.66
C ARG A 528 -18.02 11.42 31.22
N GLU A 529 -18.61 12.61 31.17
CA GLU A 529 -19.95 12.85 30.64
C GLU A 529 -20.09 12.30 29.20
N LEU A 530 -19.09 12.51 28.35
CA LEU A 530 -19.06 11.98 26.97
C LEU A 530 -18.75 10.47 26.90
N GLY A 531 -18.22 9.86 27.96
CA GLY A 531 -17.83 8.44 28.00
C GLY A 531 -16.59 8.08 27.15
N VAL A 532 -15.78 9.07 26.77
CA VAL A 532 -14.61 8.85 25.91
C VAL A 532 -13.48 8.12 26.64
N GLN A 533 -12.67 7.36 25.89
CA GLN A 533 -11.57 6.56 26.46
C GLN A 533 -10.25 7.32 26.50
N SER A 534 -10.14 8.43 25.76
CA SER A 534 -8.88 9.17 25.62
C SER A 534 -9.14 10.68 25.49
N TYR A 535 -8.17 11.47 25.95
CA TYR A 535 -8.19 12.92 25.79
C TYR A 535 -6.87 13.39 25.21
N ARG A 536 -6.94 14.10 24.08
CA ARG A 536 -5.79 14.74 23.47
C ARG A 536 -5.65 16.16 23.99
N LEU A 537 -4.53 16.46 24.65
CA LEU A 537 -4.18 17.80 25.13
C LEU A 537 -2.76 18.15 24.71
N SER A 538 -2.38 19.43 24.77
CA SER A 538 -0.99 19.84 24.60
C SER A 538 -0.40 20.41 25.88
N ILE A 539 0.92 20.36 25.99
CA ILE A 539 1.68 21.02 27.06
C ILE A 539 2.19 22.35 26.53
N SER A 540 2.04 23.42 27.31
CA SER A 540 2.60 24.71 26.97
C SER A 540 4.07 24.78 27.31
N TRP A 541 4.91 24.98 26.29
CA TRP A 541 6.35 25.08 26.46
C TRP A 541 6.70 26.19 27.44
N THR A 542 6.11 27.39 27.31
CA THR A 542 6.44 28.52 28.20
C THR A 542 5.93 28.37 29.62
N ARG A 543 4.92 27.52 29.85
CA ARG A 543 4.47 27.20 31.21
C ARG A 543 5.44 26.24 31.90
N LEU A 544 5.99 25.27 31.16
CA LEU A 544 6.90 24.27 31.70
C LEU A 544 8.35 24.78 31.80
N LEU A 545 8.83 25.45 30.75
CA LEU A 545 10.17 26.04 30.63
C LEU A 545 10.05 27.56 30.32
N PRO A 546 9.91 28.43 31.33
CA PRO A 546 9.66 29.86 31.11
C PRO A 546 10.80 30.62 30.42
N THR A 547 12.02 30.09 30.47
CA THR A 547 13.16 30.64 29.73
C THR A 547 13.29 30.04 28.33
N GLY A 548 12.36 29.19 27.89
CA GLY A 548 12.47 28.39 26.66
C GLY A 548 13.49 27.24 26.74
N PHE A 549 14.48 27.31 27.63
CA PHE A 549 15.53 26.31 27.79
C PHE A 549 15.33 25.47 29.06
N ALA A 550 15.89 24.26 29.09
CA ALA A 550 15.80 23.33 30.23
C ALA A 550 16.53 23.79 31.50
N ASN A 551 17.16 24.97 31.50
CA ASN A 551 17.87 25.52 32.66
C ASN A 551 16.94 25.90 33.82
N LYS A 552 15.64 26.10 33.55
CA LYS A 552 14.64 26.43 34.56
C LYS A 552 13.32 25.73 34.25
N VAL A 553 13.07 24.63 34.94
CA VAL A 553 11.76 23.97 34.97
C VAL A 553 10.86 24.67 35.98
N ASN A 554 9.64 25.02 35.59
CA ASN A 554 8.68 25.70 36.46
C ASN A 554 7.85 24.69 37.28
N PRO A 555 8.03 24.61 38.61
CA PRO A 555 7.33 23.62 39.43
C PRO A 555 5.81 23.73 39.37
N ALA A 556 5.26 24.94 39.27
CA ALA A 556 3.80 25.14 39.18
C ALA A 556 3.23 24.63 37.85
N GLY A 557 3.98 24.79 36.75
CA GLY A 557 3.64 24.18 35.46
C GLY A 557 3.66 22.66 35.53
N VAL A 558 4.68 22.07 36.17
CA VAL A 558 4.75 20.62 36.41
C VAL A 558 3.55 20.13 37.22
N GLU A 559 3.22 20.83 38.31
CA GLU A 559 2.12 20.48 39.19
C GLU A 559 0.77 20.53 38.46
N TYR A 560 0.53 21.56 37.65
CA TYR A 560 -0.69 21.67 36.84
C TYR A 560 -0.88 20.48 35.91
N TYR A 561 0.10 20.17 35.05
CA TYR A 561 -0.03 19.05 34.11
C TYR A 561 -0.06 17.71 34.83
N SER A 562 0.70 17.53 35.92
CA SER A 562 0.62 16.31 36.72
C SER A 562 -0.78 16.11 37.29
N LYS A 563 -1.37 17.15 37.90
CA LYS A 563 -2.75 17.09 38.42
C LYS A 563 -3.77 16.79 37.34
N PHE A 564 -3.61 17.38 36.15
CA PHE A 564 -4.52 17.12 35.03
C PHE A 564 -4.39 15.67 34.54
N ILE A 565 -3.18 15.18 34.32
CA ILE A 565 -2.91 13.78 33.94
C ILE A 565 -3.44 12.81 34.99
N ASP A 566 -3.19 13.08 36.28
CA ASP A 566 -3.66 12.23 37.38
C ASP A 566 -5.19 12.20 37.46
N GLU A 567 -5.87 13.34 37.26
CA GLU A 567 -7.33 13.37 37.28
C GLU A 567 -7.93 12.64 36.05
N LEU A 568 -7.31 12.70 34.87
CA LEU A 568 -7.71 11.89 33.70
C LEU A 568 -7.60 10.39 34.00
N LEU A 569 -6.43 9.96 34.51
CA LEU A 569 -6.14 8.56 34.79
C LEU A 569 -7.01 8.00 35.92
N LYS A 570 -7.34 8.82 36.93
CA LYS A 570 -8.28 8.46 38.00
C LYS A 570 -9.63 7.98 37.47
N TYR A 571 -10.07 8.48 36.33
CA TYR A 571 -11.31 8.05 35.66
C TYR A 571 -11.07 7.23 34.39
N ASN A 572 -9.88 6.62 34.27
CA ASN A 572 -9.53 5.73 33.16
C ASN A 572 -9.60 6.39 31.78
N ILE A 573 -9.35 7.70 31.70
CA ILE A 573 -9.20 8.43 30.45
C ILE A 573 -7.72 8.47 30.12
N THR A 574 -7.33 7.88 28.99
CA THR A 574 -5.93 7.83 28.57
C THR A 574 -5.48 9.21 28.07
N PRO A 575 -4.41 9.81 28.59
CA PRO A 575 -3.88 11.05 28.04
C PRO A 575 -3.09 10.76 26.74
N LEU A 576 -3.49 11.42 25.65
CA LEU A 576 -2.68 11.60 24.46
C LEU A 576 -2.07 13.01 24.52
N VAL A 577 -0.77 13.11 24.76
CA VAL A 577 -0.12 14.42 24.93
C VAL A 577 0.58 14.87 23.66
N THR A 578 0.24 16.07 23.20
CA THR A 578 0.94 16.81 22.15
C THR A 578 2.01 17.69 22.78
N ILE A 579 3.28 17.45 22.47
CA ILE A 579 4.41 18.16 23.08
C ILE A 579 4.44 19.61 22.62
N PHE A 580 4.20 19.86 21.32
CA PHE A 580 4.20 21.20 20.75
C PHE A 580 2.99 21.48 19.86
N HIS A 581 2.23 22.51 20.21
CA HIS A 581 1.04 22.98 19.51
C HIS A 581 1.07 24.51 19.35
N TRP A 582 2.05 24.99 18.57
CA TRP A 582 2.14 26.34 18.01
C TRP A 582 2.53 27.48 18.97
N ASP A 583 2.81 27.18 20.23
CA ASP A 583 3.09 28.15 21.28
C ASP A 583 4.60 28.27 21.60
N VAL A 584 5.39 28.56 20.57
CA VAL A 584 6.86 28.75 20.70
C VAL A 584 7.15 29.82 21.77
N PRO A 585 8.10 29.60 22.70
CA PRO A 585 8.56 30.64 23.61
C PRO A 585 9.04 31.89 22.87
N GLN A 586 8.56 33.08 23.26
CA GLN A 586 8.85 34.32 22.51
C GLN A 586 10.36 34.62 22.44
N ASN A 587 11.11 34.24 23.47
CA ASN A 587 12.56 34.40 23.48
C ASN A 587 13.28 33.48 22.48
N LEU A 588 12.76 32.27 22.20
CA LEU A 588 13.28 31.42 21.13
C LEU A 588 12.87 31.96 19.75
N GLN A 589 11.67 32.51 19.64
CA GLN A 589 11.25 33.21 18.41
C GLN A 589 12.16 34.40 18.10
N GLN A 590 12.60 35.17 19.10
CA GLN A 590 13.56 36.27 18.94
C GLN A 590 14.93 35.79 18.40
N LEU A 591 15.28 34.53 18.60
CA LEU A 591 16.47 33.91 18.02
C LEU A 591 16.24 33.34 16.60
N GLY A 592 15.05 33.54 16.03
CA GLY A 592 14.66 33.03 14.71
C GLY A 592 13.63 31.89 14.74
N GLY A 593 13.27 31.38 15.93
CA GLY A 593 12.30 30.30 16.08
C GLY A 593 12.63 29.10 15.20
N LEU A 594 11.65 28.60 14.44
CA LEU A 594 11.79 27.41 13.59
C LEU A 594 12.65 27.62 12.32
N THR A 595 13.05 28.85 12.03
CA THR A 595 14.07 29.11 10.99
C THR A 595 15.50 28.99 11.50
N ASN A 596 15.68 28.89 12.83
CA ASN A 596 16.97 28.65 13.45
C ASN A 596 17.19 27.14 13.61
N PRO A 597 18.27 26.55 13.05
CA PRO A 597 18.53 25.12 13.19
C PRO A 597 18.75 24.65 14.64
N LEU A 598 19.15 25.55 15.56
CA LEU A 598 19.28 25.23 16.98
C LEU A 598 17.94 24.92 17.67
N PHE A 599 16.81 25.25 17.03
CA PHE A 599 15.49 24.85 17.52
C PHE A 599 15.36 23.34 17.68
N VAL A 600 16.05 22.56 16.84
CA VAL A 600 16.10 21.09 16.92
C VAL A 600 16.60 20.64 18.30
N ASP A 601 17.69 21.24 18.79
CA ASP A 601 18.28 20.91 20.09
C ASP A 601 17.42 21.41 21.24
N TRP A 602 16.86 22.63 21.13
CA TRP A 602 15.97 23.17 22.16
C TRP A 602 14.69 22.34 22.31
N PHE A 603 14.17 21.83 21.20
CA PHE A 603 13.00 20.96 21.20
C PHE A 603 13.33 19.58 21.78
N GLU A 604 14.52 19.02 21.49
CA GLU A 604 14.99 17.79 22.14
C GLU A 604 15.06 17.96 23.66
N ASP A 605 15.65 19.06 24.15
CA ASP A 605 15.74 19.35 25.59
C ASP A 605 14.37 19.52 26.24
N TYR A 606 13.45 20.20 25.57
CA TYR A 606 12.07 20.33 26.04
C TYR A 606 11.35 18.98 26.08
N ALA A 607 11.47 18.17 25.00
CA ALA A 607 10.89 16.83 24.95
C ALA A 607 11.46 15.92 26.05
N ARG A 608 12.76 16.01 26.36
CA ARG A 608 13.40 15.28 27.46
C ARG A 608 12.72 15.58 28.78
N VAL A 609 12.57 16.87 29.12
CA VAL A 609 11.88 17.29 30.35
C VAL A 609 10.45 16.77 30.39
N VAL A 610 9.71 16.84 29.27
CA VAL A 610 8.34 16.32 29.19
C VAL A 610 8.28 14.81 29.41
N PHE A 611 9.16 14.03 28.78
CA PHE A 611 9.20 12.58 28.95
C PHE A 611 9.64 12.16 30.36
N GLU A 612 10.60 12.84 30.96
CA GLU A 612 11.05 12.60 32.34
C GLU A 612 9.93 12.82 33.36
N LEU A 613 9.19 13.92 33.22
CA LEU A 613 8.19 14.33 34.20
C LEU A 613 6.88 13.54 34.11
N PHE A 614 6.48 13.15 32.91
CA PHE A 614 5.12 12.65 32.66
C PHE A 614 5.06 11.27 32.01
N GLY A 615 6.16 10.75 31.46
CA GLY A 615 6.16 9.50 30.70
C GLY A 615 6.06 8.22 31.55
N ASP A 616 6.14 8.33 32.87
CA ASP A 616 5.75 7.26 33.78
C ASP A 616 4.26 6.90 33.61
N ARG A 617 3.41 7.90 33.33
CA ARG A 617 1.95 7.81 33.20
C ARG A 617 1.45 7.94 31.77
N VAL A 618 2.03 8.85 30.98
CA VAL A 618 1.63 9.11 29.59
C VAL A 618 2.31 8.12 28.65
N LYS A 619 1.50 7.39 27.86
CA LYS A 619 1.96 6.35 26.93
C LYS A 619 1.74 6.69 25.47
N PHE A 620 1.12 7.84 25.19
CA PHE A 620 0.74 8.21 23.84
C PHE A 620 1.10 9.65 23.56
N TRP A 621 2.07 9.84 22.66
CA TRP A 621 2.72 11.12 22.40
C TRP A 621 2.58 11.54 20.95
N ILE A 622 2.19 12.80 20.74
CA ILE A 622 2.41 13.52 19.50
C ILE A 622 3.55 14.51 19.75
N THR A 623 4.57 14.51 18.91
CA THR A 623 5.65 15.51 18.98
C THR A 623 5.13 16.90 18.61
N ILE A 624 4.63 17.05 17.39
CA ILE A 624 4.28 18.33 16.77
C ILE A 624 2.90 18.21 16.13
N ASN A 625 2.05 19.22 16.34
CA ASN A 625 0.77 19.36 15.63
C ASN A 625 0.90 20.22 14.36
N GLU A 626 0.40 19.72 13.24
CA GLU A 626 0.20 20.44 11.99
C GLU A 626 1.42 21.27 11.52
N PRO A 627 2.52 20.62 11.11
CA PRO A 627 3.71 21.29 10.60
C PRO A 627 3.47 22.36 9.53
N LYS A 628 2.54 22.10 8.60
CA LYS A 628 2.19 23.04 7.53
C LYS A 628 1.67 24.36 8.09
N GLN A 629 0.78 24.33 9.06
CA GLN A 629 0.18 25.51 9.67
C GLN A 629 1.28 26.35 10.30
N ILE A 630 2.17 25.73 11.08
CA ILE A 630 3.31 26.41 11.69
C ILE A 630 4.19 27.06 10.61
N CYS A 631 4.64 26.28 9.63
CA CYS A 631 5.65 26.72 8.68
C CYS A 631 5.09 27.65 7.60
N LEU A 632 4.07 27.22 6.87
CA LEU A 632 3.49 28.01 5.77
C LEU A 632 2.67 29.19 6.29
N PHE A 633 1.82 28.99 7.31
CA PHE A 633 0.95 30.08 7.79
C PHE A 633 1.68 31.05 8.72
N GLY A 634 2.64 30.56 9.52
CA GLY A 634 3.44 31.39 10.43
C GLY A 634 4.65 32.06 9.78
N TYR A 635 5.46 31.31 9.05
CA TYR A 635 6.73 31.82 8.49
C TYR A 635 6.61 32.20 7.01
N GLY A 636 5.83 31.45 6.23
CA GLY A 636 5.67 31.68 4.79
C GLY A 636 4.61 32.71 4.40
N SER A 637 3.71 33.08 5.31
CA SER A 637 2.61 34.02 5.06
C SER A 637 2.23 34.77 6.34
N THR A 638 1.07 35.42 6.35
CA THR A 638 0.53 36.20 7.48
C THR A 638 -0.72 35.55 8.10
N ARG A 639 -0.91 34.24 7.90
CA ARG A 639 -2.14 33.54 8.30
C ARG A 639 -2.10 32.98 9.73
N LEU A 640 -0.94 32.92 10.38
CA LEU A 640 -0.74 32.63 11.80
C LEU A 640 0.46 33.41 12.32
N ALA A 641 0.60 33.55 13.64
CA ALA A 641 1.83 34.07 14.24
C ALA A 641 3.05 33.20 13.85
N PRO A 642 4.27 33.75 13.63
CA PRO A 642 4.68 35.15 13.79
C PRO A 642 4.33 36.09 12.62
N GLN A 643 3.62 35.64 11.60
CA GLN A 643 3.33 36.40 10.37
C GLN A 643 4.61 36.93 9.68
N LEU A 644 5.67 36.12 9.60
CA LEU A 644 6.97 36.56 9.06
C LEU A 644 6.90 36.90 7.56
N ASN A 645 5.93 36.32 6.84
CA ASN A 645 5.66 36.60 5.42
C ASN A 645 6.88 36.39 4.49
N ALA A 646 7.70 35.37 4.78
CA ALA A 646 8.90 35.01 4.01
C ALA A 646 8.69 33.72 3.21
N GLY A 647 7.64 33.72 2.38
CA GLY A 647 7.15 32.55 1.63
C GLY A 647 8.14 31.95 0.64
N GLY A 648 8.08 30.63 0.49
CA GLY A 648 8.93 29.86 -0.41
C GLY A 648 10.40 29.81 -0.01
N VAL A 649 10.74 30.19 1.22
CA VAL A 649 12.09 30.12 1.81
C VAL A 649 12.00 29.77 3.29
N ALA A 650 11.39 30.63 4.12
CA ALA A 650 11.38 30.44 5.57
C ALA A 650 10.48 29.27 6.00
N ASP A 651 9.37 29.07 5.30
CA ASP A 651 8.49 27.91 5.41
C ASP A 651 9.22 26.59 5.08
N TYR A 652 10.06 26.56 4.05
CA TYR A 652 10.87 25.37 3.74
C TYR A 652 11.99 25.09 4.74
N ILE A 653 12.64 26.13 5.26
CA ILE A 653 13.61 25.97 6.36
C ILE A 653 12.89 25.43 7.59
N CYS A 654 11.73 25.99 7.94
CA CYS A 654 10.88 25.51 9.02
C CYS A 654 10.48 24.04 8.82
N ALA A 655 10.08 23.62 7.61
CA ALA A 655 9.70 22.24 7.33
C ALA A 655 10.84 21.27 7.63
N LYS A 656 12.08 21.59 7.21
CA LYS A 656 13.26 20.79 7.54
C LYS A 656 13.53 20.76 9.05
N THR A 657 13.48 21.92 9.71
CA THR A 657 13.68 22.03 11.16
C THR A 657 12.67 21.17 11.95
N ILE A 658 11.38 21.22 11.58
CA ILE A 658 10.33 20.43 12.24
C ILE A 658 10.57 18.93 12.08
N LEU A 659 10.93 18.47 10.89
CA LEU A 659 11.17 17.04 10.67
C LEU A 659 12.36 16.52 11.46
N LEU A 660 13.44 17.31 11.54
CA LEU A 660 14.60 16.99 12.38
C LEU A 660 14.27 17.04 13.88
N ALA A 661 13.48 18.02 14.32
CA ALA A 661 13.03 18.13 15.71
C ALA A 661 12.13 16.94 16.10
N ASN A 662 11.19 16.53 15.22
CA ASN A 662 10.39 15.31 15.39
C ASN A 662 11.28 14.08 15.52
N ALA A 663 12.24 13.91 14.59
CA ALA A 663 13.14 12.78 14.58
C ALA A 663 13.99 12.71 15.85
N ARG A 664 14.53 13.85 16.32
CA ARG A 664 15.28 13.95 17.58
C ARG A 664 14.46 13.53 18.78
N ALA A 665 13.24 14.07 18.92
CA ALA A 665 12.35 13.67 20.02
C ALA A 665 11.97 12.18 19.96
N TYR A 666 11.77 11.62 18.77
CA TYR A 666 11.50 10.19 18.60
C TYR A 666 12.69 9.31 19.01
N HIS A 667 13.90 9.63 18.53
CA HIS A 667 15.12 8.88 18.87
C HIS A 667 15.44 9.01 20.35
N LEU A 668 15.34 10.21 20.93
CA LEU A 668 15.43 10.46 22.37
C LEU A 668 14.49 9.53 23.15
N TYR A 669 13.21 9.48 22.76
CA TYR A 669 12.25 8.59 23.41
C TYR A 669 12.67 7.13 23.29
N ASN A 670 13.10 6.70 22.09
CA ASN A 670 13.48 5.33 21.82
C ASN A 670 14.71 4.88 22.62
N GLU A 671 15.71 5.75 22.74
CA GLU A 671 16.99 5.48 23.38
C GLU A 671 16.92 5.56 24.91
N GLU A 672 16.28 6.59 25.44
CA GLU A 672 16.35 6.88 26.88
C GLU A 672 15.11 6.43 27.68
N PHE A 673 13.93 6.39 27.03
CA PHE A 673 12.65 6.29 27.74
C PHE A 673 11.81 5.05 27.39
N ARG A 674 11.79 4.60 26.13
CA ARG A 674 10.85 3.59 25.63
C ARG A 674 10.95 2.26 26.36
N SER A 675 12.17 1.83 26.69
CA SER A 675 12.41 0.58 27.44
C SER A 675 11.82 0.58 28.85
N LYS A 676 11.70 1.76 29.48
CA LYS A 676 11.16 1.95 30.83
C LYS A 676 9.67 2.29 30.81
N GLN A 677 9.26 3.11 29.85
CA GLN A 677 7.95 3.74 29.82
C GLN A 677 6.95 3.01 28.92
N GLY A 678 7.40 2.32 27.85
CA GLY A 678 6.53 1.52 26.98
C GLY A 678 5.51 2.30 26.15
N GLY A 679 5.71 3.62 25.96
CA GLY A 679 4.80 4.45 25.17
C GLY A 679 5.07 4.44 23.66
N GLN A 680 4.25 5.17 22.93
CA GLN A 680 4.29 5.37 21.49
C GLN A 680 4.41 6.85 21.15
N VAL A 681 5.17 7.17 20.11
CA VAL A 681 5.46 8.53 19.65
C VAL A 681 5.10 8.66 18.18
N GLY A 682 4.31 9.68 17.83
CA GLY A 682 3.94 10.00 16.45
C GLY A 682 3.92 11.49 16.18
N LEU A 683 3.47 11.86 14.99
CA LEU A 683 3.29 13.22 14.51
C LEU A 683 1.83 13.40 14.08
N ALA A 684 1.23 14.57 14.30
CA ALA A 684 -0.08 14.91 13.75
C ALA A 684 0.05 15.87 12.56
N VAL A 685 -0.53 15.50 11.42
CA VAL A 685 -0.48 16.28 10.18
C VAL A 685 -1.90 16.56 9.70
N ASP A 686 -2.16 17.80 9.27
CA ASP A 686 -3.40 18.17 8.57
C ASP A 686 -3.38 17.60 7.15
N VAL A 687 -4.37 16.78 6.83
CA VAL A 687 -4.46 16.06 5.56
C VAL A 687 -5.81 16.34 4.89
N PRO A 688 -5.94 17.47 4.17
CA PRO A 688 -7.12 17.73 3.35
C PRO A 688 -7.29 16.70 2.23
N TRP A 689 -8.55 16.45 1.84
CA TRP A 689 -8.83 15.63 0.66
C TRP A 689 -8.71 16.47 -0.61
N TYR A 690 -7.93 16.00 -1.58
CA TYR A 690 -7.86 16.59 -2.91
C TYR A 690 -8.29 15.60 -3.97
N SER A 691 -9.22 16.03 -4.81
CA SER A 691 -9.66 15.28 -6.00
C SER A 691 -9.46 16.13 -7.25
N PRO A 692 -9.21 15.52 -8.42
CA PRO A 692 -9.04 16.29 -9.64
C PRO A 692 -10.36 16.97 -10.04
N HIS A 693 -10.28 18.18 -10.60
CA HIS A 693 -11.42 18.92 -11.11
C HIS A 693 -12.03 18.26 -12.36
N THR A 694 -11.18 17.69 -13.22
CA THR A 694 -11.58 16.89 -14.39
C THR A 694 -10.81 15.57 -14.44
N ASP A 695 -11.32 14.57 -15.16
CA ASP A 695 -10.66 13.27 -15.38
C ASP A 695 -9.56 13.37 -16.46
N THR A 696 -8.64 14.32 -16.27
CA THR A 696 -7.51 14.59 -17.16
C THR A 696 -6.19 14.34 -16.44
N LYS A 697 -5.16 13.91 -17.17
CA LYS A 697 -3.84 13.63 -16.59
C LYS A 697 -3.21 14.88 -15.97
N GLU A 698 -3.52 16.04 -16.53
CA GLU A 698 -3.06 17.34 -16.07
C GLU A 698 -3.62 17.65 -14.68
N ASP A 699 -4.95 17.51 -14.49
CA ASP A 699 -5.58 17.73 -13.19
C ASP A 699 -5.21 16.62 -12.19
N GLU A 700 -5.03 15.37 -12.61
CA GLU A 700 -4.50 14.30 -11.76
C GLU A 700 -3.11 14.64 -11.21
N PHE A 701 -2.20 15.08 -12.08
CA PHE A 701 -0.85 15.48 -11.70
C PHE A 701 -0.85 16.74 -10.82
N ALA A 702 -1.67 17.74 -11.13
CA ALA A 702 -1.86 18.91 -10.27
C ALA A 702 -2.39 18.52 -8.89
N THR A 703 -3.30 17.55 -8.83
CA THR A 703 -3.81 17.01 -7.56
C THR A 703 -2.70 16.32 -6.76
N GLU A 704 -1.81 15.56 -7.42
CA GLU A 704 -0.65 14.98 -6.73
C GLU A 704 0.32 16.05 -6.22
N LEU A 705 0.64 17.07 -7.02
CA LEU A 705 1.46 18.20 -6.58
C LEU A 705 0.84 18.95 -5.39
N GLN A 706 -0.49 19.17 -5.42
CA GLN A 706 -1.23 19.77 -4.31
C GLN A 706 -1.02 18.97 -3.01
N ARG A 707 -1.11 17.64 -3.09
CA ARG A 707 -0.92 16.76 -1.93
C ARG A 707 0.50 16.75 -1.43
N GLN A 708 1.46 16.72 -2.36
CA GLN A 708 2.88 16.74 -2.04
C GLN A 708 3.31 18.00 -1.34
N PHE A 709 2.85 19.17 -1.80
CA PHE A 709 3.17 20.41 -1.10
C PHE A 709 2.46 20.51 0.25
N ASP A 710 1.19 20.10 0.32
CA ASP A 710 0.36 20.39 1.49
C ASP A 710 0.72 19.49 2.68
N TRP A 711 0.70 18.17 2.50
CA TRP A 711 0.93 17.22 3.59
C TRP A 711 2.06 16.22 3.31
N ALA A 712 2.30 15.80 2.07
CA ALA A 712 3.32 14.78 1.79
C ALA A 712 4.75 15.29 2.04
N LEU A 713 4.96 16.61 2.00
CA LEU A 713 6.19 17.26 2.43
C LEU A 713 6.59 16.87 3.87
N TYR A 714 5.62 16.63 4.74
CA TYR A 714 5.83 16.32 6.16
C TYR A 714 5.68 14.82 6.47
N THR A 715 4.99 14.05 5.63
CA THR A 715 4.78 12.62 5.85
C THR A 715 5.70 11.72 5.03
N ASP A 716 6.12 12.09 3.81
CA ASP A 716 7.04 11.27 3.00
C ASP A 716 8.38 11.04 3.66
N PRO A 717 9.08 12.06 4.20
CA PRO A 717 10.38 11.83 4.82
C PRO A 717 10.33 10.84 6.00
N ILE A 718 9.18 10.73 6.68
CA ILE A 718 8.99 9.86 7.85
C ILE A 718 8.49 8.47 7.44
N PHE A 719 7.49 8.38 6.55
CA PHE A 719 6.70 7.16 6.34
C PHE A 719 6.84 6.54 4.95
N SER A 720 7.41 7.24 3.97
CA SER A 720 7.62 6.72 2.61
C SER A 720 8.93 5.95 2.50
N ASP A 721 8.90 4.87 1.71
CA ASP A 721 10.12 4.13 1.34
C ASP A 721 11.14 4.97 0.55
N SER A 722 10.71 6.11 -0.04
CA SER A 722 11.61 7.06 -0.74
C SER A 722 12.51 7.86 0.20
N ARG A 723 12.18 7.95 1.50
CA ARG A 723 12.96 8.57 2.59
C ARG A 723 13.35 10.05 2.42
N GLY A 724 12.85 10.72 1.39
CA GLY A 724 13.21 12.10 1.05
C GLY A 724 12.00 12.97 0.84
N TRP A 725 12.24 14.20 0.37
CA TRP A 725 11.16 15.06 -0.10
C TRP A 725 10.35 14.38 -1.22
N PRO A 726 9.05 14.70 -1.34
CA PRO A 726 8.26 14.27 -2.48
C PRO A 726 8.90 14.73 -3.80
N ALA A 727 9.08 13.81 -4.74
CA ALA A 727 9.96 14.00 -5.90
C ALA A 727 9.47 15.11 -6.84
N GLU A 728 8.20 15.07 -7.23
CA GLU A 728 7.62 15.98 -8.21
C GLU A 728 7.59 17.42 -7.68
N PHE A 729 7.22 17.61 -6.42
CA PHE A 729 7.20 18.94 -5.81
C PHE A 729 8.63 19.48 -5.59
N SER A 730 9.56 18.66 -5.08
CA SER A 730 10.93 19.12 -4.83
C SER A 730 11.70 19.47 -6.12
N GLU A 731 11.51 18.71 -7.20
CA GLU A 731 12.06 19.03 -8.52
C GLU A 731 11.50 20.36 -9.04
N ARG A 732 10.19 20.61 -8.86
CA ARG A 732 9.55 21.86 -9.27
C ARG A 732 10.11 23.07 -8.52
N VAL A 733 10.32 22.96 -7.21
CA VAL A 733 10.96 24.02 -6.40
C VAL A 733 12.40 24.27 -6.87
N LEU A 734 13.17 23.21 -7.14
CA LEU A 734 14.54 23.35 -7.66
C LEU A 734 14.55 24.11 -8.99
N ASN A 735 13.74 23.68 -9.96
CA ASN A 735 13.68 24.29 -11.28
C ASN A 735 13.28 25.77 -11.20
N LYS A 736 12.28 26.11 -10.38
CA LYS A 736 11.88 27.50 -10.14
C LYS A 736 12.95 28.32 -9.44
N SER A 737 13.63 27.73 -8.45
CA SER A 737 14.72 28.41 -7.74
C SER A 737 15.84 28.80 -8.71
N LEU A 738 16.26 27.87 -9.57
CA LEU A 738 17.30 28.13 -10.58
C LEU A 738 16.85 29.18 -11.61
N SER A 739 15.60 29.11 -12.08
CA SER A 739 15.07 30.11 -13.03
C SER A 739 14.92 31.50 -12.41
N GLN A 740 14.72 31.60 -11.10
CA GLN A 740 14.65 32.83 -10.33
C GLN A 740 16.04 33.37 -9.93
N GLY A 741 17.12 32.69 -10.33
CA GLY A 741 18.50 33.12 -10.07
C GLY A 741 19.05 32.72 -8.70
N PHE A 742 18.37 31.85 -7.95
CA PHE A 742 18.95 31.28 -6.74
C PHE A 742 20.07 30.29 -7.13
N PRO A 743 21.20 30.28 -6.41
CA PRO A 743 22.31 29.37 -6.70
C PRO A 743 22.03 27.92 -6.30
N ARG A 744 20.90 27.65 -5.64
CA ARG A 744 20.46 26.35 -5.13
C ARG A 744 18.95 26.34 -4.94
N SER A 745 18.37 25.16 -4.73
CA SER A 745 16.96 25.02 -4.34
C SER A 745 16.65 25.84 -3.08
N ARG A 746 15.50 26.53 -3.08
CA ARG A 746 14.94 27.17 -1.89
C ARG A 746 14.39 26.16 -0.87
N LEU A 747 13.96 24.98 -1.32
CA LEU A 747 13.68 23.83 -0.45
C LEU A 747 15.02 23.17 -0.09
N PRO A 748 15.52 23.28 1.16
CA PRO A 748 16.83 22.76 1.50
C PRO A 748 16.88 21.23 1.33
N PRO A 749 17.90 20.67 0.66
CA PRO A 749 18.00 19.23 0.50
C PRO A 749 18.16 18.56 1.87
N LEU A 750 17.60 17.35 2.00
CA LEU A 750 17.99 16.42 3.05
C LEU A 750 19.27 15.74 2.60
N SER A 751 20.32 15.84 3.40
CA SER A 751 21.47 14.94 3.27
C SER A 751 21.02 13.49 3.46
N ARG A 752 21.84 12.55 3.01
CA ARG A 752 21.53 11.13 3.17
C ARG A 752 21.37 10.76 4.65
N GLU A 753 22.23 11.30 5.49
CA GLU A 753 22.23 11.10 6.94
C GLU A 753 20.96 11.67 7.57
N GLU A 754 20.52 12.86 7.16
CA GLU A 754 19.26 13.46 7.64
C GLU A 754 18.03 12.66 7.19
N ALA A 755 18.01 12.23 5.92
CA ALA A 755 16.93 11.39 5.38
C ALA A 755 16.82 10.05 6.12
N GLU A 756 17.96 9.38 6.36
CA GLU A 756 18.02 8.14 7.15
C GLU A 756 17.64 8.37 8.62
N PHE A 757 17.99 9.53 9.19
CA PHE A 757 17.65 9.90 10.56
C PHE A 757 16.17 10.20 10.76
N ILE A 758 15.50 10.81 9.77
CA ILE A 758 14.07 11.16 9.82
C ILE A 758 13.18 9.95 9.52
N HIS A 759 13.60 9.08 8.60
CA HIS A 759 12.79 7.95 8.17
C HIS A 759 12.45 6.99 9.32
N GLY A 760 11.18 6.62 9.44
CA GLY A 760 10.68 5.69 10.44
C GLY A 760 10.48 6.30 11.84
N THR A 761 10.60 7.62 12.00
CA THR A 761 10.47 8.32 13.29
C THR A 761 9.03 8.61 13.71
N GLY A 762 8.15 7.62 13.55
CA GLY A 762 6.74 7.69 13.97
C GLY A 762 6.11 6.31 14.10
N ASP A 763 5.65 5.96 15.31
CA ASP A 763 4.98 4.69 15.61
C ASP A 763 3.55 4.61 15.03
N PHE A 764 2.98 5.77 14.70
CA PHE A 764 1.67 6.00 14.10
C PHE A 764 1.65 7.38 13.41
N LEU A 765 0.70 7.59 12.50
CA LEU A 765 0.38 8.91 11.95
C LEU A 765 -0.92 9.44 12.55
N GLY A 766 -0.83 10.61 13.20
CA GLY A 766 -1.98 11.44 13.54
C GLY A 766 -2.46 12.18 12.31
N VAL A 767 -3.75 12.07 12.01
CA VAL A 767 -4.41 12.69 10.86
C VAL A 767 -5.40 13.70 11.40
N ASN A 768 -5.12 14.98 11.15
CA ASN A 768 -6.12 16.04 11.30
C ASN A 768 -6.84 16.19 9.96
N HIS A 769 -8.17 16.23 9.97
CA HIS A 769 -8.93 16.30 8.73
C HIS A 769 -10.22 17.10 8.87
N TYR A 770 -10.37 18.09 7.98
CA TYR A 770 -11.45 19.05 8.01
C TYR A 770 -12.05 19.37 6.64
N VAL A 771 -11.22 19.44 5.59
CA VAL A 771 -11.62 20.04 4.31
C VAL A 771 -11.30 19.19 3.09
N SER A 772 -12.06 19.41 2.03
CA SER A 772 -11.93 18.80 0.71
C SER A 772 -11.84 19.87 -0.36
N ASN A 773 -11.09 19.64 -1.45
CA ASN A 773 -11.06 20.55 -2.61
C ASN A 773 -10.93 19.77 -3.92
N ARG A 774 -11.44 20.37 -5.00
CA ARG A 774 -11.09 20.01 -6.38
C ARG A 774 -9.84 20.76 -6.79
N VAL A 775 -8.95 20.10 -7.53
CA VAL A 775 -7.69 20.70 -8.01
C VAL A 775 -7.68 20.73 -9.53
N SER A 776 -7.29 21.87 -10.09
CA SER A 776 -7.05 22.02 -11.53
C SER A 776 -5.65 22.52 -11.82
N ALA A 777 -5.06 22.01 -12.90
CA ALA A 777 -3.79 22.48 -13.42
C ALA A 777 -3.87 23.88 -14.06
N THR A 778 -5.06 24.30 -14.52
CA THR A 778 -5.21 25.51 -15.37
C THR A 778 -6.34 26.44 -14.95
N LYS A 779 -7.40 25.93 -14.32
CA LYS A 779 -8.53 26.75 -13.85
C LYS A 779 -8.34 27.14 -12.40
N PHE A 780 -8.99 28.24 -11.99
CA PHE A 780 -9.00 28.73 -10.59
C PHE A 780 -7.62 29.05 -10.01
N LEU A 781 -6.63 29.24 -10.87
CA LEU A 781 -5.31 29.72 -10.47
C LEU A 781 -5.45 31.10 -9.84
N LYS A 782 -4.71 31.31 -8.75
CA LYS A 782 -4.65 32.60 -8.06
C LYS A 782 -3.28 33.22 -8.31
N GLU A 783 -3.22 34.53 -8.32
CA GLU A 783 -1.94 35.23 -8.29
C GLU A 783 -1.29 35.03 -6.92
N HIS A 784 -0.03 34.61 -6.94
CA HIS A 784 0.77 34.35 -5.75
C HIS A 784 2.02 35.21 -5.75
N ALA A 785 2.51 35.55 -4.56
CA ALA A 785 3.83 36.18 -4.43
C ALA A 785 4.89 35.25 -5.03
N VAL A 786 5.89 35.83 -5.69
CA VAL A 786 6.99 35.09 -6.32
C VAL A 786 8.32 35.55 -5.72
N PRO A 787 9.09 34.67 -5.08
CA PRO A 787 8.79 33.25 -4.81
C PRO A 787 7.76 33.05 -3.69
N SER A 788 7.04 31.91 -3.72
CA SER A 788 6.26 31.38 -2.58
C SER A 788 5.96 29.89 -2.76
N THR A 789 5.58 29.17 -1.70
CA THR A 789 5.16 27.75 -1.81
C THR A 789 3.91 27.57 -2.68
N TYR A 790 2.97 28.52 -2.63
CA TYR A 790 1.79 28.47 -3.50
C TYR A 790 2.14 28.72 -4.97
N ASP A 791 3.05 29.67 -5.25
CA ASP A 791 3.64 29.81 -6.58
C ASP A 791 4.32 28.51 -6.98
N ASP A 792 5.15 27.90 -6.12
CA ASP A 792 5.84 26.66 -6.45
C ASP A 792 4.89 25.53 -6.84
N ALA A 793 3.79 25.33 -6.10
CA ALA A 793 2.75 24.36 -6.45
C ALA A 793 2.04 24.72 -7.77
N ASN A 794 1.68 25.99 -7.95
CA ASN A 794 0.97 26.55 -9.12
C ASN A 794 -0.24 25.72 -9.57
N VAL A 795 -1.20 25.50 -8.66
CA VAL A 795 -2.44 24.78 -8.92
C VAL A 795 -3.64 25.59 -8.46
N GLY A 796 -4.76 25.45 -9.16
CA GLY A 796 -6.01 26.08 -8.75
C GLY A 796 -6.85 25.14 -7.92
N THR A 797 -7.50 25.66 -6.89
CA THR A 797 -8.41 24.89 -6.03
C THR A 797 -9.81 25.47 -6.08
N THR A 798 -10.82 24.62 -6.17
CA THR A 798 -12.23 25.02 -6.10
C THR A 798 -13.04 24.03 -5.27
N VAL A 799 -14.20 24.47 -4.82
CA VAL A 799 -15.27 23.61 -4.31
C VAL A 799 -16.23 23.34 -5.48
N PRO A 800 -16.76 22.11 -5.67
CA PRO A 800 -17.83 21.86 -6.64
C PRO A 800 -19.10 22.63 -6.31
N ASP A 801 -19.95 22.84 -7.30
CA ASP A 801 -21.30 23.39 -7.10
C ASP A 801 -22.19 22.38 -6.34
N ASP A 802 -23.32 22.87 -5.79
CA ASP A 802 -24.19 22.17 -4.83
C ASP A 802 -24.76 20.80 -5.28
N GLU A 803 -24.59 20.41 -6.55
CA GLU A 803 -25.12 19.16 -7.13
C GLU A 803 -24.34 17.89 -6.75
N GLU A 804 -23.13 18.00 -6.16
CA GLU A 804 -22.26 16.85 -5.85
C GLU A 804 -22.33 16.36 -4.39
N GLY A 805 -23.26 16.88 -3.58
CA GLY A 805 -23.42 16.47 -2.17
C GLY A 805 -22.30 16.93 -1.24
N TRP A 806 -21.54 17.96 -1.65
CA TRP A 806 -20.58 18.64 -0.81
C TRP A 806 -21.32 19.55 0.16
N THR A 807 -20.81 19.66 1.38
CA THR A 807 -21.33 20.60 2.38
C THR A 807 -20.27 21.63 2.73
N VAL A 808 -20.70 22.82 3.08
CA VAL A 808 -19.82 23.91 3.53
C VAL A 808 -20.36 24.41 4.86
N SER A 809 -19.47 24.79 5.79
CA SER A 809 -19.89 25.29 7.08
C SER A 809 -20.71 26.59 6.96
N GLU A 810 -21.43 26.93 8.02
CA GLU A 810 -22.22 28.17 8.19
C GLU A 810 -21.48 29.44 7.71
N PHE A 811 -20.15 29.46 7.85
CA PHE A 811 -19.31 30.61 7.51
C PHE A 811 -18.81 30.60 6.05
N GLY A 812 -19.31 29.70 5.19
CA GLY A 812 -18.85 29.58 3.80
C GLY A 812 -17.42 29.04 3.67
N ILE A 813 -16.92 28.36 4.70
CA ILE A 813 -15.56 27.77 4.77
C ILE A 813 -15.63 26.27 5.09
N MET A 814 -14.48 25.59 5.07
CA MET A 814 -14.37 24.15 5.36
C MET A 814 -15.31 23.26 4.54
N PRO A 815 -15.17 23.28 3.20
CA PRO A 815 -15.90 22.36 2.33
C PRO A 815 -15.62 20.90 2.68
N GLN A 816 -16.66 20.07 2.79
CA GLN A 816 -16.61 18.65 3.08
C GLN A 816 -17.31 17.89 1.97
N GLY A 817 -16.52 17.23 1.12
CA GLY A 817 -17.04 16.30 0.12
C GLY A 817 -17.52 14.98 0.76
N PRO A 818 -18.40 14.23 0.08
CA PRO A 818 -18.88 12.94 0.57
C PRO A 818 -17.71 11.96 0.73
N ASN A 819 -17.70 11.19 1.82
CA ASN A 819 -16.65 10.22 2.14
C ASN A 819 -15.20 10.79 2.13
N ASN A 820 -15.03 12.09 2.40
CA ASN A 820 -13.73 12.77 2.34
C ASN A 820 -12.64 12.10 3.17
N LEU A 821 -12.93 11.79 4.43
CA LEU A 821 -11.99 11.24 5.39
C LEU A 821 -11.63 9.81 4.98
N TYR A 822 -12.59 9.06 4.46
CA TYR A 822 -12.36 7.73 3.89
C TYR A 822 -11.37 7.82 2.72
N HIS A 823 -11.57 8.74 1.78
CA HIS A 823 -10.66 8.92 0.65
C HIS A 823 -9.25 9.30 1.07
N VAL A 824 -9.11 10.16 2.08
CA VAL A 824 -7.81 10.52 2.68
C VAL A 824 -7.15 9.31 3.33
N LEU A 825 -7.88 8.57 4.17
CA LEU A 825 -7.36 7.40 4.87
C LEU A 825 -6.94 6.29 3.90
N SER A 826 -7.75 6.05 2.87
CA SER A 826 -7.39 5.16 1.77
C SER A 826 -6.11 5.62 1.11
N GLN A 827 -6.03 6.89 0.70
CA GLN A 827 -4.84 7.43 0.06
C GLN A 827 -3.58 7.27 0.92
N LEU A 828 -3.66 7.64 2.20
CA LEU A 828 -2.55 7.48 3.14
C LEU A 828 -2.15 6.02 3.29
N SER A 829 -3.11 5.09 3.39
CA SER A 829 -2.84 3.64 3.50
C SER A 829 -2.22 3.04 2.25
N CYS A 830 -2.47 3.64 1.08
CA CYS A 830 -1.83 3.27 -0.17
C CYS A 830 -0.39 3.80 -0.29
N ARG A 831 -0.07 4.89 0.44
CA ARG A 831 1.25 5.52 0.42
C ARG A 831 2.17 5.04 1.55
N TYR A 832 1.61 4.74 2.73
CA TYR A 832 2.36 4.46 3.95
C TYR A 832 1.86 3.20 4.64
N THR A 833 2.78 2.43 5.23
CA THR A 833 2.42 1.29 6.09
C THR A 833 2.56 1.69 7.55
N THR A 834 1.51 2.26 8.14
CA THR A 834 1.48 2.65 9.56
C THR A 834 0.07 2.54 10.16
N ARG A 835 -0.06 2.81 11.47
CA ARG A 835 -1.37 2.96 12.14
C ARG A 835 -1.83 4.39 12.05
N TYR A 836 -3.15 4.59 11.92
CA TYR A 836 -3.74 5.93 11.81
C TYR A 836 -4.61 6.25 13.02
N TYR A 837 -4.51 7.48 13.51
CA TYR A 837 -5.44 8.05 14.47
C TYR A 837 -5.96 9.36 13.90
N ILE A 838 -7.27 9.55 13.88
CA ILE A 838 -7.85 10.83 13.49
C ILE A 838 -7.72 11.73 14.72
N THR A 839 -6.67 12.55 14.76
CA THR A 839 -6.27 13.30 15.95
C THR A 839 -7.01 14.63 16.08
N GLU A 840 -7.61 15.09 14.99
CA GLU A 840 -8.62 16.13 14.97
C GLU A 840 -9.59 15.96 13.80
N SER A 841 -10.88 16.16 14.07
CA SER A 841 -11.90 16.39 13.05
C SER A 841 -13.09 17.10 13.68
N GLY A 842 -13.63 18.09 12.98
CA GLY A 842 -14.70 18.93 13.49
C GLY A 842 -15.19 19.93 12.45
N VAL A 843 -16.10 20.82 12.88
CA VAL A 843 -16.60 21.89 12.03
C VAL A 843 -17.06 23.09 12.86
N PRO A 844 -16.82 24.35 12.41
CA PRO A 844 -17.23 25.52 13.15
C PRO A 844 -18.72 25.80 12.98
N THR A 845 -19.33 26.36 14.02
CA THR A 845 -20.67 26.97 14.00
C THR A 845 -20.62 28.35 14.64
N GLY A 846 -21.69 29.11 14.52
CA GLY A 846 -21.98 30.23 15.40
C GLY A 846 -22.18 29.80 16.86
N PRO A 847 -22.36 30.78 17.77
CA PRO A 847 -22.69 30.52 19.17
C PRO A 847 -24.04 29.83 19.31
N GLY A 848 -24.19 29.01 20.36
CA GLY A 848 -25.47 28.39 20.71
C GLY A 848 -25.41 26.86 20.82
N LEU A 849 -26.48 26.31 21.40
CA LEU A 849 -26.53 24.91 21.84
C LEU A 849 -27.09 23.95 20.79
N ASN A 850 -27.79 24.44 19.77
CA ASN A 850 -28.41 23.61 18.75
C ASN A 850 -27.58 23.62 17.47
N ASP A 851 -26.68 22.66 17.35
CA ASP A 851 -25.66 22.56 16.31
C ASP A 851 -25.85 21.33 15.42
N THR A 852 -27.03 21.21 14.82
CA THR A 852 -27.39 20.07 13.96
C THR A 852 -26.46 19.88 12.77
N TYR A 853 -25.88 20.97 12.25
CA TYR A 853 -24.87 20.88 11.19
C TYR A 853 -23.61 20.13 11.66
N ARG A 854 -23.14 20.40 12.90
CA ARG A 854 -22.02 19.66 13.51
C ARG A 854 -22.37 18.19 13.74
N VAL A 855 -23.61 17.89 14.14
CA VAL A 855 -24.10 16.50 14.26
C VAL A 855 -23.97 15.76 12.92
N THR A 856 -24.42 16.38 11.82
CA THR A 856 -24.32 15.81 10.47
C THR A 856 -22.86 15.60 10.07
N ALA A 857 -21.98 16.57 10.30
CA ALA A 857 -20.56 16.46 9.99
C ALA A 857 -19.89 15.32 10.76
N TYR A 858 -20.13 15.18 12.07
CA TYR A 858 -19.59 14.08 12.86
C TYR A 858 -20.10 12.72 12.38
N ARG A 859 -21.41 12.58 12.11
CA ARG A 859 -21.98 11.34 11.55
C ARG A 859 -21.28 10.98 10.23
N ASN A 860 -21.16 11.93 9.30
CA ASN A 860 -20.52 11.69 8.00
C ASN A 860 -19.03 11.29 8.11
N ASN A 861 -18.28 11.97 8.97
CA ASN A 861 -16.87 11.67 9.18
C ASN A 861 -16.69 10.31 9.86
N LEU A 862 -17.52 9.97 10.85
CA LEU A 862 -17.49 8.68 11.53
C LEU A 862 -17.94 7.52 10.62
N GLU A 863 -18.92 7.74 9.73
CA GLU A 863 -19.29 6.77 8.68
C GLU A 863 -18.12 6.55 7.72
N SER A 864 -17.38 7.62 7.37
CA SER A 864 -16.16 7.53 6.56
C SER A 864 -15.07 6.71 7.25
N VAL A 865 -14.92 6.85 8.57
CA VAL A 865 -14.00 6.01 9.35
C VAL A 865 -14.44 4.55 9.33
N LEU A 866 -15.74 4.25 9.50
CA LEU A 866 -16.25 2.88 9.38
C LEU A 866 -15.99 2.29 7.99
N ASN A 867 -16.19 3.06 6.91
CA ASN A 867 -15.85 2.62 5.55
C ASN A 867 -14.38 2.19 5.44
N ALA A 868 -13.46 2.98 6.03
CA ALA A 868 -12.04 2.67 5.99
C ALA A 868 -11.67 1.47 6.89
N ILE A 869 -12.32 1.30 8.04
CA ILE A 869 -12.16 0.11 8.91
C ILE A 869 -12.67 -1.14 8.20
N ASP A 870 -13.82 -1.07 7.54
CA ASP A 870 -14.40 -2.17 6.73
C ASP A 870 -13.45 -2.60 5.58
N GLU A 871 -12.54 -1.71 5.19
CA GLU A 871 -11.49 -1.98 4.22
C GLU A 871 -10.20 -2.56 4.78
N GLY A 872 -10.10 -2.67 6.10
CA GLY A 872 -8.93 -3.18 6.80
C GLY A 872 -7.83 -2.14 6.97
N ILE A 873 -8.11 -0.85 6.76
CA ILE A 873 -7.18 0.23 7.07
C ILE A 873 -7.00 0.26 8.60
N PRO A 874 -5.75 0.27 9.14
CA PRO A 874 -5.48 0.12 10.57
C PRO A 874 -5.74 1.42 11.35
N ILE A 875 -6.99 1.86 11.36
CA ILE A 875 -7.45 3.05 12.10
C ILE A 875 -7.73 2.66 13.54
N LYS A 876 -7.19 3.42 14.47
CA LYS A 876 -7.17 3.08 15.90
C LYS A 876 -7.89 4.07 16.80
N GLY A 877 -8.25 5.25 16.31
CA GLY A 877 -9.11 6.14 17.08
C GLY A 877 -9.52 7.42 16.36
N PHE A 878 -10.43 8.15 16.98
CA PHE A 878 -11.00 9.41 16.52
C PHE A 878 -11.11 10.40 17.69
N TYR A 879 -10.58 11.61 17.49
CA TYR A 879 -10.59 12.70 18.45
C TYR A 879 -11.40 13.86 17.88
N ALA A 880 -12.52 14.16 18.53
CA ALA A 880 -13.37 15.29 18.19
C ALA A 880 -12.64 16.62 18.46
N TRP A 881 -12.54 17.47 17.43
CA TRP A 881 -12.11 18.86 17.58
C TRP A 881 -13.35 19.77 17.69
N SER A 882 -13.68 20.30 18.85
CA SER A 882 -12.95 20.23 20.15
C SER A 882 -13.85 19.77 21.29
N LEU A 883 -13.25 19.46 22.44
CA LEU A 883 -14.01 19.17 23.66
C LEU A 883 -14.95 20.33 24.00
N MET A 884 -14.43 21.56 23.99
CA MET A 884 -15.19 22.77 24.29
C MET A 884 -14.76 23.92 23.37
N ASP A 885 -15.61 24.93 23.26
CA ASP A 885 -15.26 26.16 22.55
C ASP A 885 -14.01 26.77 23.16
N ASN A 886 -13.18 27.35 22.31
CA ASN A 886 -11.85 27.79 22.67
C ASN A 886 -11.47 29.06 21.86
N PHE A 887 -10.28 29.60 22.08
CA PHE A 887 -9.74 30.70 21.26
C PHE A 887 -9.25 30.16 19.91
N GLU A 888 -9.97 30.41 18.82
CA GLU A 888 -9.70 29.86 17.49
C GLU A 888 -8.74 30.77 16.69
N TRP A 889 -7.54 30.96 17.25
CA TRP A 889 -6.42 31.64 16.61
C TRP A 889 -6.80 33.04 16.09
N LEU A 890 -6.56 33.35 14.81
CA LEU A 890 -6.93 34.66 14.22
C LEU A 890 -8.45 34.91 14.14
N SER A 891 -9.28 33.88 14.36
CA SER A 891 -10.74 34.04 14.43
C SER A 891 -11.21 34.47 15.83
N GLY A 892 -10.33 34.44 16.83
CA GLY A 892 -10.69 34.71 18.22
C GLY A 892 -11.81 33.79 18.70
N TYR A 893 -12.87 34.36 19.25
CA TYR A 893 -14.03 33.62 19.75
C TYR A 893 -15.21 33.59 18.74
N THR A 894 -15.01 34.06 17.51
CA THR A 894 -16.11 34.16 16.52
C THR A 894 -16.52 32.81 15.92
N ARG A 895 -15.65 31.80 15.97
CA ARG A 895 -15.89 30.46 15.43
C ARG A 895 -15.88 29.43 16.55
N ARG A 896 -16.96 28.67 16.68
CA ARG A 896 -17.16 27.69 17.76
C ARG A 896 -16.95 26.29 17.24
N PHE A 897 -16.00 25.52 17.78
CA PHE A 897 -15.73 24.12 17.40
C PHE A 897 -16.17 23.10 18.46
N GLY A 898 -16.44 23.55 19.68
CA GLY A 898 -16.64 22.71 20.84
C GLY A 898 -17.93 21.91 20.79
N LEU A 899 -17.84 20.67 21.28
CA LEU A 899 -19.00 19.87 21.72
C LEU A 899 -19.71 20.55 22.91
N TYR A 900 -18.95 21.26 23.73
CA TYR A 900 -19.48 22.13 24.80
C TYR A 900 -19.31 23.60 24.43
N ASP A 901 -20.38 24.37 24.60
CA ASP A 901 -20.38 25.83 24.52
C ASP A 901 -19.69 26.41 25.76
N VAL A 902 -18.93 27.49 25.60
CA VAL A 902 -18.29 28.20 26.72
C VAL A 902 -18.77 29.64 26.71
N ASP A 903 -19.30 30.11 27.84
CA ASP A 903 -19.59 31.53 28.00
C ASP A 903 -18.30 32.30 28.33
N PHE A 904 -17.73 32.94 27.30
CA PHE A 904 -16.53 33.76 27.43
C PHE A 904 -16.76 35.13 28.09
N THR A 905 -18.03 35.51 28.29
CA THR A 905 -18.39 36.76 28.98
C THR A 905 -18.51 36.57 30.49
N ASP A 906 -18.88 35.36 30.93
CA ASP A 906 -18.88 34.98 32.34
C ASP A 906 -17.45 34.63 32.82
N PRO A 907 -16.91 35.31 33.85
CA PRO A 907 -15.61 34.99 34.42
C PRO A 907 -15.44 33.52 34.84
N ALA A 908 -16.52 32.82 35.22
CA ALA A 908 -16.48 31.41 35.61
C ALA A 908 -16.37 30.43 34.43
N ARG A 909 -16.44 30.94 33.18
CA ARG A 909 -16.36 30.14 31.94
C ARG A 909 -17.23 28.87 31.98
N PRO A 910 -18.54 28.96 32.30
CA PRO A 910 -19.40 27.79 32.39
C PRO A 910 -19.44 27.07 31.04
N ARG A 911 -19.33 25.74 31.08
CA ARG A 911 -19.40 24.87 29.89
C ARG A 911 -20.74 24.16 29.80
N THR A 912 -21.43 24.31 28.67
CA THR A 912 -22.77 23.75 28.44
C THR A 912 -22.77 22.81 27.25
N ALA A 913 -23.24 21.57 27.43
CA ALA A 913 -23.28 20.57 26.36
C ALA A 913 -24.18 21.03 25.20
N LYS A 914 -23.65 21.02 23.98
CA LYS A 914 -24.42 21.24 22.75
C LYS A 914 -25.11 19.94 22.31
N HIS A 915 -26.01 20.03 21.33
CA HIS A 915 -26.67 18.86 20.74
C HIS A 915 -25.63 17.81 20.30
N SER A 916 -24.57 18.25 19.62
CA SER A 916 -23.48 17.37 19.18
C SER A 916 -22.80 16.57 20.31
N ALA A 917 -22.70 17.10 21.54
CA ALA A 917 -22.15 16.35 22.68
C ALA A 917 -23.00 15.12 23.01
N PHE A 918 -24.33 15.25 23.00
CA PHE A 918 -25.24 14.13 23.29
C PHE A 918 -25.19 13.06 22.21
N VAL A 919 -25.11 13.47 20.94
CA VAL A 919 -24.99 12.53 19.81
C VAL A 919 -23.63 11.84 19.83
N TYR A 920 -22.55 12.58 20.09
CA TYR A 920 -21.22 11.99 20.20
C TYR A 920 -21.16 10.99 21.37
N LYS A 921 -21.68 11.35 22.55
CA LYS A 921 -21.84 10.42 23.67
C LYS A 921 -22.59 9.14 23.26
N HIS A 922 -23.74 9.28 22.57
CA HIS A 922 -24.51 8.13 22.13
C HIS A 922 -23.71 7.20 21.21
N ILE A 923 -22.93 7.75 20.27
CA ILE A 923 -22.06 6.96 19.38
C ILE A 923 -20.95 6.28 20.17
N VAL A 924 -20.31 6.99 21.10
CA VAL A 924 -19.24 6.46 21.95
C VAL A 924 -19.74 5.29 22.79
N THR A 925 -20.87 5.45 23.47
CA THR A 925 -21.47 4.44 24.35
C THR A 925 -21.91 3.19 23.58
N HIS A 926 -22.57 3.37 22.42
CA HIS A 926 -23.15 2.24 21.70
C HIS A 926 -22.28 1.71 20.55
N ARG A 927 -21.12 2.35 20.30
CA ARG A 927 -20.15 2.01 19.26
C ARG A 927 -20.75 1.85 17.86
N HIS A 928 -21.80 2.57 17.53
CA HIS A 928 -22.36 2.63 16.18
C HIS A 928 -23.04 3.98 15.96
N ILE A 929 -23.38 4.27 14.71
CA ILE A 929 -24.02 5.53 14.32
C ILE A 929 -25.52 5.29 14.17
N ASP A 930 -26.30 5.94 15.02
CA ASP A 930 -27.76 5.98 14.93
C ASP A 930 -28.18 7.34 14.35
N HIS A 931 -28.72 7.33 13.14
CA HIS A 931 -29.16 8.54 12.43
C HIS A 931 -30.49 9.08 12.96
N GLU A 932 -31.29 8.23 13.60
CA GLU A 932 -32.61 8.58 14.16
C GLU A 932 -32.52 9.03 15.63
N TYR A 933 -31.38 8.82 16.29
CA TYR A 933 -31.19 9.27 17.65
C TYR A 933 -31.20 10.80 17.77
N ASP A 934 -32.04 11.29 18.67
CA ASP A 934 -32.16 12.68 19.11
C ASP A 934 -32.26 12.68 20.66
N PRO A 935 -31.46 13.47 21.40
CA PRO A 935 -31.50 13.49 22.86
C PRO A 935 -32.86 13.91 23.44
N ALA A 936 -33.41 13.07 24.32
CA ALA A 936 -34.67 13.33 25.01
C ALA A 936 -34.61 14.49 26.04
N GLY A 937 -33.41 14.97 26.40
CA GLY A 937 -33.18 16.04 27.36
C GLY A 937 -31.83 16.73 27.14
N ARG A 938 -31.63 17.89 27.79
CA ARG A 938 -30.42 18.72 27.64
C ARG A 938 -29.50 18.71 28.87
N THR A 939 -29.63 17.71 29.72
CA THR A 939 -28.78 17.55 30.92
C THR A 939 -27.87 16.36 30.70
N MET A 940 -26.56 16.59 30.82
CA MET A 940 -25.57 15.53 30.72
C MET A 940 -25.42 14.80 32.05
N SER A 941 -25.16 13.50 31.98
CA SER A 941 -24.87 12.65 33.14
C SER A 941 -23.64 11.80 32.84
N ILE A 942 -22.99 11.30 33.88
CA ILE A 942 -21.95 10.29 33.77
C ILE A 942 -22.63 8.94 33.95
N ASP A 943 -22.45 8.05 32.96
CA ASP A 943 -23.12 6.74 32.92
C ASP A 943 -22.48 5.70 33.86
#